data_AF-A0A660WUX9-F1
#
_entry.id   AF-A0A660WUX9-F1
#
_cell.length_a   1.000
_cell.length_b   1.000
_cell.length_c   1.000
_cell.angle_alpha   90.00
_cell.angle_beta   90.00
_cell.angle_gamma   90.00
#
_symmetry.space_group_name_H-M   'P 1'
#
loop_
_entity.id
_entity.type
_entity.pdbx_description
1 polymer ?
#
loop_
_entity_poly.entity_id
_entity_poly.type
_entity_poly.pdbx_seq_one_letter_code
_entity_poly.pdbx_strand_id
1 'polypeptide(L)'
;KNANHFVWWNYETPEDLIDTQDMPELKATTDFLFGILKDINDKYQGDISLYIEDISEAIVLINDTSFKQVYNYNGDFNIDWKNPSPQQLLIIDLLLTFAHNFIGKEKTFSTPSEFLKRVEIVSTIIEAIEKGFISTLSFIAWTKGKKFEMSVLHSPISLNPQEAEKYGEKYLKHLSDALFTLASYMDYLLKEFDHHNLDTAKFNFVYGLHSLRSDYQLHRDYQLAGVLFMIISSVKGDFKKKFNVRRFTQSLPVVYDLIIHLQTNPQYIRALNFFHNLGIPYVNNFNLNPEQSRILGFEQYKNIGDFLFTKASLIKEGYFEDALSLLEITYKMYVNWDLVNRMLERNGERKISFVADKNRIGFDYRILGGILTIFMYDQYQLRRKYHPVGIAKLAVSFVVEGRNLEEVKRKWIKDSDMIKKANKIAIITLREDTLDRIGAYTHHHQLIFLPNRSLFCSSYQTYDVINGRLMEEVIEDKYRGYRILVKPDWSQGEWIFYDQRRVPLHIPRLIRTYVEAEGRLSLLSRAVNKEVDFKREIIRQAITFYTPKAPSYTVERIIGLARGEIFEEINREESTHIYNTYNSSFLQVLGIATQSVKYDFKGNILSEAFFEGRKGFKVTSEGVRVIFRIKDQVTGLKITQEKDFLGKLYREKRENHLIHRERRFYFDNPFLAGFGVATHSSDFDLSTGLKISASKFLRFNVWGGVTFKTDKLIKGISKIVVFDGKGKILRIYEGDKVEFKEGLIYAQKVDIYSYEQRWWRARRIASKVERFIWDSLAQRERVLISVRSSLPYAIKDLTTYYGAYRVLEVEEGRPKLGMRMTIWINLINGQPVRIKTPYHLIDIGFNSLDIEYASRKMNLEGKLIEETTSKLDSLGRPLCVKDAGGRILKARLLKHLVNPSTGQEKDLIQRFVDGLVDIVLIYPCAVDKDIIWQVNIDYDEEEIEAGTQTIAYRNGRKLGQVKHTITDLERTGNGKLYKKEFFAIGSWQEYEQNVYSGLLNNIQIHTKINGEERVYIVERVYDELDIIKSWIMYVGNNRRMWVLKAERERISKENKEIYFKFIWSGAHRETAVLDVNTGLFIRYIYDVEYQKGRFARWITLIKFDELGIEKERNIYVDINRDGKISEEEKSQWVLESKREKIDKTTQTVLHRYKKPNRAEGILVINTQVGKEIGGTIENVDMGQGLYEDFTYEIKLSGDLREIARITKNSSGETIIKAYEDNFDFGNHLSKIHYLTCWGEEGTMLIDTQSSFVRG
;
A
#
# COMPACT_ATOMS: atom_id res chain seq x y z
N LYS A 1 26.51 -23.97 -93.18
CA LYS A 1 25.05 -23.69 -93.36
C LYS A 1 24.52 -23.24 -92.00
N ASN A 2 24.30 -21.97 -91.68
CA ASN A 2 24.19 -20.73 -92.47
C ASN A 2 24.88 -19.61 -91.66
N ALA A 3 25.79 -18.81 -92.21
CA ALA A 3 25.51 -17.63 -93.04
C ALA A 3 24.59 -16.60 -92.35
N ASN A 4 25.20 -15.65 -91.62
CA ASN A 4 25.03 -14.19 -91.86
C ASN A 4 25.95 -13.30 -90.98
N HIS A 5 26.90 -12.64 -91.67
CA HIS A 5 27.36 -11.23 -91.53
C HIS A 5 28.56 -10.81 -90.63
N PHE A 6 29.72 -10.60 -91.33
CA PHE A 6 30.86 -9.64 -91.25
C PHE A 6 31.68 -9.47 -89.93
N VAL A 7 33.03 -9.56 -89.87
CA VAL A 7 34.16 -9.46 -90.84
C VAL A 7 35.18 -10.61 -90.62
N TRP A 8 35.80 -11.09 -91.72
CA TRP A 8 36.61 -12.31 -91.94
C TRP A 8 37.74 -11.97 -92.96
N TRP A 9 38.84 -12.71 -93.26
CA TRP A 9 39.59 -13.87 -92.72
C TRP A 9 40.73 -14.27 -93.74
N ASN A 10 41.74 -15.02 -93.26
CA ASN A 10 42.49 -16.14 -93.91
C ASN A 10 43.42 -15.95 -95.12
N TYR A 11 44.40 -16.82 -95.45
CA TYR A 11 44.93 -18.10 -94.93
C TYR A 11 46.34 -18.36 -95.54
N GLU A 12 47.16 -19.18 -94.84
CA GLU A 12 48.11 -20.24 -95.28
C GLU A 12 49.18 -20.06 -96.40
N THR A 13 50.44 -20.27 -95.98
CA THR A 13 51.66 -20.90 -96.59
C THR A 13 52.12 -20.50 -98.01
N PRO A 14 53.45 -20.31 -98.29
CA PRO A 14 54.45 -21.41 -98.32
C PRO A 14 55.93 -21.07 -97.94
N GLU A 15 56.74 -22.13 -97.82
CA GLU A 15 58.18 -22.37 -98.13
C GLU A 15 59.19 -21.19 -98.29
N ASP A 16 60.37 -21.25 -97.63
CA ASP A 16 61.69 -21.47 -98.27
C ASP A 16 62.92 -21.29 -97.33
N LEU A 17 64.02 -21.95 -97.75
CA LEU A 17 65.33 -22.22 -97.13
C LEU A 17 66.37 -21.06 -97.10
N ILE A 18 67.54 -21.38 -96.49
CA ILE A 18 68.94 -20.89 -96.72
C ILE A 18 69.44 -19.81 -95.72
N ASP A 19 70.31 -20.13 -94.73
CA ASP A 19 71.80 -20.23 -94.69
C ASP A 19 72.52 -18.88 -94.97
N THR A 20 73.30 -18.26 -94.06
CA THR A 20 74.75 -18.51 -93.91
C THR A 20 75.40 -17.55 -92.87
N GLN A 21 76.38 -18.10 -92.11
CA GLN A 21 77.66 -17.48 -91.69
C GLN A 21 77.70 -16.34 -90.63
N ASP A 22 78.18 -16.70 -89.43
CA ASP A 22 79.47 -16.23 -88.83
C ASP A 22 79.42 -16.15 -87.30
N MET A 23 79.99 -17.14 -86.58
CA MET A 23 80.73 -16.94 -85.31
C MET A 23 81.59 -18.19 -85.00
N PRO A 24 82.91 -18.16 -85.27
CA PRO A 24 83.85 -19.29 -85.05
C PRO A 24 84.12 -19.69 -83.59
N GLU A 25 83.40 -19.14 -82.60
CA GLU A 25 83.70 -19.27 -81.17
C GLU A 25 82.90 -20.41 -80.47
N LEU A 26 81.85 -20.94 -81.12
CA LEU A 26 81.06 -22.05 -80.55
C LEU A 26 81.72 -23.43 -80.71
N LYS A 27 82.54 -23.65 -81.75
CA LYS A 27 83.17 -24.96 -82.01
C LYS A 27 84.32 -25.26 -81.04
N ALA A 28 85.08 -24.24 -80.62
CA ALA A 28 86.13 -24.38 -79.60
C ALA A 28 85.57 -24.58 -78.19
N THR A 29 84.36 -24.07 -77.92
CA THR A 29 83.66 -24.26 -76.63
C THR A 29 83.05 -25.67 -76.51
N THR A 30 82.61 -26.24 -77.64
CA THR A 30 82.05 -27.60 -77.69
C THR A 30 83.13 -28.67 -77.50
N ASP A 31 84.34 -28.47 -78.06
CA ASP A 31 85.45 -29.41 -77.90
C ASP A 31 86.11 -29.37 -76.49
N PHE A 32 85.99 -28.25 -75.76
CA PHE A 32 86.42 -28.14 -74.35
C PHE A 32 85.42 -28.81 -73.39
N LEU A 33 84.12 -28.71 -73.67
CA LEU A 33 83.05 -29.31 -72.87
C LEU A 33 83.04 -30.85 -72.90
N PHE A 34 83.47 -31.49 -74.00
CA PHE A 34 83.58 -32.95 -74.08
C PHE A 34 84.81 -33.55 -73.37
N GLY A 35 85.80 -32.73 -72.97
CA GLY A 35 87.03 -33.19 -72.34
C GLY A 35 86.97 -33.46 -70.84
N ILE A 36 85.98 -32.93 -70.13
CA ILE A 36 85.87 -33.00 -68.65
C ILE A 36 84.74 -33.95 -68.18
N LEU A 37 83.94 -34.51 -69.09
CA LEU A 37 82.73 -35.30 -68.81
C LEU A 37 82.93 -36.82 -68.64
N LYS A 38 84.13 -37.31 -68.29
CA LYS A 38 84.35 -38.77 -68.20
C LYS A 38 84.04 -39.40 -66.83
N ASP A 39 83.99 -38.62 -65.75
CA ASP A 39 83.78 -39.16 -64.38
C ASP A 39 82.47 -38.71 -63.70
N ILE A 40 81.56 -38.03 -64.40
CA ILE A 40 80.24 -37.59 -63.86
C ILE A 40 79.07 -38.30 -64.58
N ASN A 41 79.36 -39.33 -65.38
CA ASN A 41 78.39 -39.96 -66.27
C ASN A 41 77.42 -40.94 -65.57
N ASP A 42 77.79 -41.48 -64.40
CA ASP A 42 76.96 -42.47 -63.70
C ASP A 42 75.76 -41.86 -62.97
N LYS A 43 75.76 -40.53 -62.73
CA LYS A 43 74.75 -39.87 -61.87
C LYS A 43 73.57 -39.28 -62.65
N TYR A 44 73.73 -38.97 -63.95
CA TYR A 44 72.74 -38.26 -64.78
C TYR A 44 72.34 -38.98 -66.07
N GLN A 45 72.80 -40.23 -66.28
CA GLN A 45 72.42 -41.07 -67.43
C GLN A 45 72.53 -40.39 -68.82
N GLY A 46 73.49 -39.47 -68.98
CA GLY A 46 73.79 -38.83 -70.27
C GLY A 46 72.90 -37.65 -70.68
N ASP A 47 72.00 -37.14 -69.84
CA ASP A 47 71.24 -35.92 -70.16
C ASP A 47 72.03 -34.65 -69.78
N ILE A 48 72.78 -34.12 -70.74
CA ILE A 48 73.62 -32.91 -70.59
C ILE A 48 72.76 -31.68 -70.23
N SER A 49 71.49 -31.67 -70.66
CA SER A 49 70.54 -30.57 -70.40
C SER A 49 70.26 -30.44 -68.90
N LEU A 50 70.02 -31.56 -68.22
CA LEU A 50 69.82 -31.64 -66.76
C LEU A 50 71.07 -31.24 -65.96
N TYR A 51 72.27 -31.59 -66.45
CA TYR A 51 73.53 -31.22 -65.80
C TYR A 51 73.85 -29.72 -65.91
N ILE A 52 73.55 -29.10 -67.08
CA ILE A 52 73.69 -27.65 -67.28
C ILE A 52 72.61 -26.89 -66.49
N GLU A 53 71.39 -27.42 -66.37
CA GLU A 53 70.36 -26.91 -65.46
C GLU A 53 70.84 -26.93 -64.01
N ASP A 54 71.30 -28.08 -63.49
CA ASP A 54 71.79 -28.24 -62.11
C ASP A 54 72.99 -27.32 -61.79
N ILE A 55 73.94 -27.14 -62.72
CA ILE A 55 75.07 -26.20 -62.56
C ILE A 55 74.61 -24.74 -62.59
N SER A 56 73.71 -24.38 -63.52
CA SER A 56 73.18 -23.01 -63.59
C SER A 56 72.40 -22.68 -62.32
N GLU A 57 71.63 -23.63 -61.79
CA GLU A 57 70.92 -23.53 -60.53
C GLU A 57 71.89 -23.44 -59.34
N ALA A 58 72.98 -24.21 -59.31
CA ALA A 58 74.04 -24.11 -58.31
C ALA A 58 74.79 -22.76 -58.34
N ILE A 59 75.07 -22.20 -59.52
CA ILE A 59 75.70 -20.87 -59.68
C ILE A 59 74.78 -19.76 -59.14
N VAL A 60 73.47 -19.84 -59.41
CA VAL A 60 72.48 -18.91 -58.85
C VAL A 60 72.44 -19.04 -57.32
N LEU A 61 72.53 -20.27 -56.78
CA LEU A 61 72.61 -20.52 -55.33
C LEU A 61 73.84 -19.89 -54.68
N ILE A 62 75.00 -20.01 -55.31
CA ILE A 62 76.28 -19.55 -54.78
C ILE A 62 76.42 -18.04 -54.79
N ASN A 63 75.92 -17.38 -55.84
CA ASN A 63 76.00 -15.92 -55.97
C ASN A 63 74.95 -15.20 -55.12
N ASP A 64 73.99 -15.95 -54.56
CA ASP A 64 73.04 -15.42 -53.60
C ASP A 64 73.72 -15.08 -52.28
N THR A 65 73.59 -13.82 -51.86
CA THR A 65 74.23 -13.33 -50.61
C THR A 65 73.69 -14.04 -49.38
N SER A 66 72.42 -14.47 -49.40
CA SER A 66 71.77 -15.09 -48.26
C SER A 66 72.20 -16.56 -48.11
N PHE A 67 72.42 -17.26 -49.22
CA PHE A 67 73.02 -18.60 -49.22
C PHE A 67 74.44 -18.59 -48.65
N LYS A 68 75.29 -17.65 -49.09
CA LYS A 68 76.64 -17.46 -48.52
C LYS A 68 76.61 -17.22 -47.01
N GLN A 69 75.66 -16.44 -46.52
CA GLN A 69 75.50 -16.15 -45.09
C GLN A 69 75.08 -17.39 -44.28
N VAL A 70 74.05 -18.14 -44.72
CA VAL A 70 73.52 -19.31 -43.99
C VAL A 70 74.56 -20.42 -43.83
N TYR A 71 75.37 -20.64 -44.86
CA TYR A 71 76.43 -21.66 -44.88
C TYR A 71 77.82 -21.11 -44.51
N ASN A 72 77.89 -19.85 -44.05
CA ASN A 72 79.10 -19.13 -43.64
C ASN A 72 80.26 -19.27 -44.65
N TYR A 73 79.96 -19.01 -45.92
CA TYR A 73 80.86 -19.15 -47.05
C TYR A 73 81.28 -17.76 -47.57
N ASN A 74 82.31 -17.17 -46.95
CA ASN A 74 82.81 -15.82 -47.30
C ASN A 74 83.73 -15.79 -48.54
N GLY A 75 83.78 -16.85 -49.33
CA GLY A 75 84.51 -16.85 -50.60
C GLY A 75 83.71 -16.15 -51.69
N ASP A 76 84.29 -15.11 -52.31
CA ASP A 76 83.86 -14.73 -53.65
C ASP A 76 84.13 -15.90 -54.58
N PHE A 77 83.06 -16.44 -55.16
CA PHE A 77 83.16 -17.46 -56.19
C PHE A 77 83.53 -16.80 -57.52
N ASN A 78 84.78 -16.34 -57.62
CA ASN A 78 85.41 -16.17 -58.92
C ASN A 78 85.86 -17.56 -59.39
N ILE A 79 84.91 -18.36 -59.91
CA ILE A 79 85.25 -19.59 -60.60
C ILE A 79 85.83 -19.18 -61.95
N ASP A 80 87.12 -19.44 -62.14
CA ASP A 80 87.70 -19.42 -63.48
C ASP A 80 87.26 -20.70 -64.18
N TRP A 81 86.16 -20.61 -64.94
CA TRP A 81 85.58 -21.74 -65.68
C TRP A 81 86.54 -22.33 -66.72
N LYS A 82 87.64 -21.62 -67.05
CA LYS A 82 88.67 -22.15 -67.93
C LYS A 82 89.66 -23.07 -67.22
N ASN A 83 89.83 -22.97 -65.89
CA ASN A 83 90.72 -23.80 -65.08
C ASN A 83 90.27 -23.82 -63.59
N PRO A 84 89.22 -24.58 -63.25
CA PRO A 84 88.79 -24.67 -61.86
C PRO A 84 89.87 -25.37 -61.02
N SER A 85 90.30 -24.74 -59.93
CA SER A 85 91.26 -25.35 -58.99
C SER A 85 90.67 -26.61 -58.34
N PRO A 86 91.48 -27.55 -57.82
CA PRO A 86 90.98 -28.73 -57.10
C PRO A 86 90.06 -28.37 -55.93
N GLN A 87 90.30 -27.23 -55.27
CA GLN A 87 89.38 -26.68 -54.27
C GLN A 87 88.06 -26.23 -54.92
N GLN A 88 88.07 -25.55 -56.06
CA GLN A 88 86.86 -25.16 -56.79
C GLN A 88 86.06 -26.36 -57.28
N LEU A 89 86.72 -27.44 -57.74
CA LEU A 89 86.07 -28.70 -58.11
C LEU A 89 85.44 -29.40 -56.91
N LEU A 90 86.14 -29.45 -55.77
CA LEU A 90 85.62 -30.01 -54.53
C LEU A 90 84.42 -29.21 -54.00
N ILE A 91 84.44 -27.89 -54.19
CA ILE A 91 83.33 -27.00 -53.85
C ILE A 91 82.15 -27.21 -54.81
N ILE A 92 82.38 -27.30 -56.13
CA ILE A 92 81.35 -27.63 -57.13
C ILE A 92 80.72 -28.99 -56.81
N ASP A 93 81.50 -30.00 -56.44
CA ASP A 93 81.00 -31.31 -56.06
C ASP A 93 80.25 -31.27 -54.71
N LEU A 94 80.71 -30.46 -53.74
CA LEU A 94 79.99 -30.20 -52.50
C LEU A 94 78.65 -29.51 -52.76
N LEU A 95 78.60 -28.58 -53.71
CA LEU A 95 77.43 -27.78 -54.11
C LEU A 95 76.43 -28.60 -54.93
N LEU A 96 76.90 -29.42 -55.87
CA LEU A 96 76.08 -30.40 -56.58
C LEU A 96 75.55 -31.44 -55.60
N THR A 97 76.36 -31.89 -54.64
CA THR A 97 75.92 -32.77 -53.55
C THR A 97 74.93 -32.07 -52.61
N PHE A 98 75.06 -30.76 -52.41
CA PHE A 98 74.13 -29.92 -51.65
C PHE A 98 72.77 -29.79 -52.37
N ALA A 99 72.78 -29.42 -53.65
CA ALA A 99 71.61 -29.35 -54.51
C ALA A 99 70.91 -30.73 -54.60
N HIS A 100 71.66 -31.81 -54.84
CA HIS A 100 71.10 -33.14 -55.03
C HIS A 100 70.62 -33.80 -53.71
N ASN A 101 71.29 -33.60 -52.56
CA ASN A 101 70.86 -34.19 -51.29
C ASN A 101 69.75 -33.39 -50.57
N PHE A 102 69.74 -32.05 -50.66
CA PHE A 102 68.74 -31.23 -49.97
C PHE A 102 67.50 -30.92 -50.82
N ILE A 103 67.63 -30.80 -52.15
CA ILE A 103 66.48 -30.59 -53.05
C ILE A 103 65.91 -31.94 -53.51
N GLY A 104 66.74 -32.99 -53.64
CA GLY A 104 66.35 -34.28 -54.22
C GLY A 104 65.78 -35.35 -53.26
N LYS A 105 66.10 -35.33 -51.95
CA LYS A 105 65.62 -36.38 -51.00
C LYS A 105 64.39 -36.01 -50.18
N GLU A 106 64.06 -34.73 -50.05
CA GLU A 106 62.78 -34.30 -49.48
C GLU A 106 61.92 -33.71 -50.61
N LYS A 107 60.83 -34.40 -50.98
CA LYS A 107 59.82 -33.95 -51.96
C LYS A 107 59.06 -32.69 -51.47
N THR A 108 59.75 -31.59 -51.21
CA THR A 108 59.19 -30.39 -50.56
C THR A 108 59.46 -29.09 -51.31
N PHE A 109 60.41 -29.06 -52.25
CA PHE A 109 60.69 -27.89 -53.08
C PHE A 109 60.65 -28.29 -54.56
N SER A 110 59.94 -27.51 -55.36
CA SER A 110 59.65 -27.84 -56.75
C SER A 110 60.56 -27.14 -57.76
N THR A 111 61.29 -26.10 -57.33
CA THR A 111 62.28 -25.33 -58.13
C THR A 111 63.37 -24.73 -57.22
N PRO A 112 64.61 -24.47 -57.70
CA PRO A 112 65.64 -23.80 -56.90
C PRO A 112 65.33 -22.36 -56.55
N SER A 113 64.51 -21.68 -57.36
CA SER A 113 63.93 -20.38 -57.01
C SER A 113 63.07 -20.45 -55.73
N GLU A 114 62.38 -21.56 -55.47
CA GLU A 114 61.61 -21.80 -54.24
C GLU A 114 62.53 -22.09 -53.04
N PHE A 115 63.63 -22.80 -53.26
CA PHE A 115 64.66 -23.08 -52.26
C PHE A 115 65.43 -21.81 -51.87
N LEU A 116 65.84 -20.98 -52.83
CA LEU A 116 66.52 -19.69 -52.61
C LEU A 116 65.68 -18.73 -51.78
N LYS A 117 64.40 -18.54 -52.13
CA LYS A 117 63.46 -17.75 -51.32
C LYS A 117 63.37 -18.27 -49.89
N ARG A 118 63.50 -19.59 -49.67
CA ARG A 118 63.53 -20.18 -48.33
C ARG A 118 64.82 -19.89 -47.60
N VAL A 119 65.96 -19.95 -48.30
CA VAL A 119 67.30 -19.65 -47.77
C VAL A 119 67.42 -18.18 -47.35
N GLU A 120 66.83 -17.24 -48.09
CA GLU A 120 66.75 -15.82 -47.71
C GLU A 120 66.05 -15.62 -46.35
N ILE A 121 64.94 -16.34 -46.14
CA ILE A 121 64.22 -16.33 -44.86
C ILE A 121 65.06 -16.99 -43.77
N VAL A 122 65.74 -18.11 -44.06
CA VAL A 122 66.64 -18.78 -43.10
C VAL A 122 67.81 -17.88 -42.71
N SER A 123 68.43 -17.15 -43.64
CA SER A 123 69.48 -16.16 -43.34
C SER A 123 68.97 -15.10 -42.38
N THR A 124 67.77 -14.57 -42.66
CA THR A 124 67.13 -13.58 -41.81
C THR A 124 66.81 -14.13 -40.41
N ILE A 125 66.41 -15.41 -40.30
CA ILE A 125 66.18 -16.09 -39.01
C ILE A 125 67.49 -16.25 -38.23
N ILE A 126 68.56 -16.71 -38.87
CA ILE A 126 69.88 -16.88 -38.26
C ILE A 126 70.35 -15.55 -37.68
N GLU A 127 70.37 -14.50 -38.51
CA GLU A 127 70.79 -13.17 -38.07
C GLU A 127 69.85 -12.59 -37.00
N ALA A 128 68.55 -12.88 -37.05
CA ALA A 128 67.61 -12.48 -36.01
C ALA A 128 67.90 -13.18 -34.67
N ILE A 129 68.36 -14.44 -34.67
CA ILE A 129 68.81 -15.13 -33.45
C ILE A 129 70.13 -14.52 -32.94
N GLU A 130 71.10 -14.31 -33.82
CA GLU A 130 72.42 -13.78 -33.44
C GLU A 130 72.38 -12.35 -32.92
N LYS A 131 71.56 -11.48 -33.53
CA LYS A 131 71.30 -10.11 -33.07
C LYS A 131 70.33 -10.06 -31.88
N GLY A 132 69.81 -11.21 -31.43
CA GLY A 132 68.98 -11.37 -30.25
C GLY A 132 67.54 -10.87 -30.39
N PHE A 133 67.01 -10.74 -31.61
CA PHE A 133 65.58 -10.52 -31.87
C PHE A 133 64.77 -11.81 -31.68
N ILE A 134 65.37 -12.96 -31.95
CA ILE A 134 64.88 -14.28 -31.53
C ILE A 134 65.79 -14.77 -30.39
N SER A 135 65.22 -14.97 -29.21
CA SER A 135 66.00 -15.51 -28.08
C SER A 135 66.45 -16.94 -28.37
N THR A 136 67.76 -17.20 -28.20
CA THR A 136 68.35 -18.54 -28.28
C THR A 136 67.63 -19.54 -27.37
N LEU A 137 67.27 -19.13 -26.16
CA LEU A 137 66.53 -19.97 -25.21
C LEU A 137 65.11 -20.27 -25.70
N SER A 138 64.42 -19.29 -26.28
CA SER A 138 63.07 -19.49 -26.83
C SER A 138 63.08 -20.35 -28.08
N PHE A 139 64.11 -20.21 -28.93
CA PHE A 139 64.32 -21.05 -30.09
C PHE A 139 64.55 -22.51 -29.70
N ILE A 140 65.47 -22.77 -28.77
CA ILE A 140 65.72 -24.10 -28.19
C ILE A 140 64.43 -24.66 -27.59
N ALA A 141 63.72 -23.89 -26.76
CA ALA A 141 62.46 -24.32 -26.15
C ALA A 141 61.37 -24.68 -27.18
N TRP A 142 61.32 -23.98 -28.32
CA TRP A 142 60.39 -24.26 -29.41
C TRP A 142 60.71 -25.56 -30.17
N THR A 143 61.97 -25.99 -30.20
CA THR A 143 62.37 -27.30 -30.77
C THR A 143 62.01 -28.49 -29.88
N LYS A 144 61.77 -28.26 -28.59
CA LYS A 144 61.51 -29.30 -27.59
C LYS A 144 60.30 -30.17 -27.94
N GLY A 145 60.46 -31.50 -27.93
CA GLY A 145 59.42 -32.47 -28.29
C GLY A 145 59.11 -32.56 -29.78
N LYS A 146 59.93 -31.96 -30.65
CA LYS A 146 59.83 -32.08 -32.11
C LYS A 146 60.88 -33.06 -32.64
N LYS A 147 60.72 -33.49 -33.90
CA LYS A 147 61.66 -34.42 -34.57
C LYS A 147 63.09 -33.89 -34.64
N PHE A 148 63.27 -32.57 -34.49
CA PHE A 148 64.53 -31.85 -34.55
C PHE A 148 64.87 -31.15 -33.21
N GLU A 149 64.53 -31.77 -32.08
CA GLU A 149 64.80 -31.21 -30.75
C GLU A 149 66.29 -30.90 -30.55
N MET A 150 66.57 -29.71 -30.03
CA MET A 150 67.90 -29.19 -29.72
C MET A 150 68.02 -28.93 -28.22
N SER A 151 69.19 -29.20 -27.65
CA SER A 151 69.50 -28.92 -26.23
C SER A 151 70.39 -27.68 -26.05
N VAL A 152 71.12 -27.28 -27.09
CA VAL A 152 72.04 -26.14 -27.10
C VAL A 152 72.07 -25.55 -28.51
N LEU A 153 72.44 -24.28 -28.64
CA LEU A 153 72.63 -23.60 -29.92
C LEU A 153 74.02 -22.95 -29.90
N HIS A 154 74.91 -23.39 -30.79
CA HIS A 154 76.28 -22.90 -30.90
C HIS A 154 76.32 -21.62 -31.76
N SER A 155 77.15 -20.65 -31.36
CA SER A 155 77.37 -19.38 -32.07
C SER A 155 78.79 -19.36 -32.65
N PRO A 156 79.01 -18.87 -33.90
CA PRO A 156 78.01 -18.38 -34.85
C PRO A 156 77.10 -19.51 -35.38
N ILE A 157 75.85 -19.19 -35.69
CA ILE A 157 74.88 -20.17 -36.17
C ILE A 157 75.09 -20.34 -37.66
N SER A 158 75.55 -21.51 -38.08
CA SER A 158 75.80 -21.82 -39.48
C SER A 158 75.33 -23.23 -39.82
N LEU A 159 74.86 -23.40 -41.06
CA LEU A 159 74.58 -24.71 -41.65
C LEU A 159 75.77 -25.27 -42.44
N ASN A 160 76.97 -24.68 -42.29
CA ASN A 160 78.19 -25.15 -42.94
C ASN A 160 78.41 -26.66 -42.63
N PRO A 161 78.50 -27.52 -43.66
CA PRO A 161 78.78 -28.95 -43.48
C PRO A 161 80.04 -29.25 -42.65
N GLN A 162 81.05 -28.36 -42.64
CA GLN A 162 82.27 -28.52 -41.83
C GLN A 162 82.00 -28.44 -40.31
N GLU A 163 80.92 -27.77 -39.90
CA GLU A 163 80.50 -27.74 -38.49
C GLU A 163 79.90 -29.08 -38.02
N ALA A 164 79.55 -29.99 -38.95
CA ALA A 164 79.11 -31.35 -38.63
C ALA A 164 80.21 -32.20 -37.99
N GLU A 165 81.48 -31.99 -38.35
CA GLU A 165 82.63 -32.67 -37.73
C GLU A 165 82.84 -32.19 -36.28
N LYS A 166 82.47 -30.94 -35.97
CA LYS A 166 82.72 -30.28 -34.69
C LYS A 166 81.60 -30.46 -33.67
N TYR A 167 80.33 -30.43 -34.11
CA TYR A 167 79.15 -30.53 -33.23
C TYR A 167 78.29 -31.77 -33.49
N GLY A 168 78.64 -32.58 -34.50
CA GLY A 168 77.97 -33.82 -34.89
C GLY A 168 76.95 -33.63 -36.02
N GLU A 169 76.89 -34.57 -36.97
CA GLU A 169 75.93 -34.55 -38.09
C GLU A 169 74.47 -34.44 -37.63
N LYS A 170 74.13 -35.08 -36.50
CA LYS A 170 72.79 -35.03 -35.92
C LYS A 170 72.41 -33.63 -35.45
N TYR A 171 73.36 -32.87 -34.90
CA TYR A 171 73.13 -31.47 -34.49
C TYR A 171 72.89 -30.59 -35.72
N LEU A 172 73.74 -30.69 -36.74
CA LEU A 172 73.62 -29.88 -37.96
C LEU A 172 72.31 -30.17 -38.70
N LYS A 173 71.92 -31.45 -38.77
CA LYS A 173 70.64 -31.88 -39.34
C LYS A 173 69.44 -31.32 -38.56
N HIS A 174 69.43 -31.44 -37.23
CA HIS A 174 68.35 -30.89 -36.41
C HIS A 174 68.27 -29.36 -36.51
N LEU A 175 69.41 -28.65 -36.54
CA LEU A 175 69.47 -27.21 -36.73
C LEU A 175 68.91 -26.80 -38.10
N SER A 176 69.31 -27.50 -39.16
CA SER A 176 68.78 -27.30 -40.52
C SER A 176 67.27 -27.53 -40.57
N ASP A 177 66.80 -28.68 -40.09
CA ASP A 177 65.38 -29.02 -40.05
C ASP A 177 64.58 -27.98 -39.25
N ALA A 178 65.11 -27.49 -38.13
CA ALA A 178 64.49 -26.47 -37.30
C ALA A 178 64.37 -25.11 -38.03
N LEU A 179 65.46 -24.64 -38.64
CA LEU A 179 65.52 -23.36 -39.35
C LEU A 179 64.65 -23.37 -40.62
N PHE A 180 64.73 -24.40 -41.45
CA PHE A 180 63.91 -24.53 -42.65
C PHE A 180 62.43 -24.78 -42.34
N THR A 181 62.13 -25.50 -41.25
CA THR A 181 60.74 -25.63 -40.77
C THR A 181 60.21 -24.27 -40.30
N LEU A 182 60.99 -23.49 -39.56
CA LEU A 182 60.59 -22.16 -39.12
C LEU A 182 60.39 -21.21 -40.30
N ALA A 183 61.30 -21.21 -41.27
CA ALA A 183 61.17 -20.45 -42.52
C ALA A 183 59.91 -20.86 -43.29
N SER A 184 59.56 -22.15 -43.28
CA SER A 184 58.30 -22.67 -43.83
C SER A 184 57.07 -22.11 -43.17
N TYR A 185 57.10 -21.96 -41.86
CA TYR A 185 56.00 -21.42 -41.10
C TYR A 185 55.88 -19.89 -41.29
N MET A 186 56.99 -19.17 -41.37
CA MET A 186 57.01 -17.72 -41.63
C MET A 186 56.47 -17.38 -43.03
N ASP A 187 57.00 -18.03 -44.08
CA ASP A 187 56.54 -17.85 -45.46
C ASP A 187 55.05 -18.19 -45.61
N TYR A 188 54.63 -19.31 -45.02
CA TYR A 188 53.21 -19.69 -45.00
C TYR A 188 52.35 -18.63 -44.31
N LEU A 189 52.74 -18.16 -43.12
CA LEU A 189 51.98 -17.18 -42.37
C LEU A 189 51.81 -15.86 -43.12
N LEU A 190 52.88 -15.38 -43.76
CA LEU A 190 52.86 -14.14 -44.54
C LEU A 190 51.96 -14.25 -45.78
N LYS A 191 52.02 -15.35 -46.52
CA LYS A 191 51.09 -15.63 -47.64
C LYS A 191 49.64 -15.71 -47.18
N GLU A 192 49.38 -16.32 -46.03
CA GLU A 192 48.04 -16.39 -45.46
C GLU A 192 47.55 -15.03 -44.93
N PHE A 193 48.46 -14.16 -44.48
CA PHE A 193 48.12 -12.78 -44.13
C PHE A 193 47.66 -11.98 -45.36
N ASP A 194 48.35 -12.13 -46.49
CA ASP A 194 47.94 -11.55 -47.78
C ASP A 194 46.58 -12.10 -48.22
N HIS A 195 46.44 -13.42 -48.25
CA HIS A 195 45.20 -14.09 -48.63
C HIS A 195 43.98 -13.67 -47.79
N HIS A 196 44.20 -13.32 -46.52
CA HIS A 196 43.16 -12.87 -45.60
C HIS A 196 43.09 -11.34 -45.42
N ASN A 197 43.74 -10.56 -46.29
CA ASN A 197 43.72 -9.09 -46.29
C ASN A 197 44.03 -8.49 -44.91
N LEU A 198 45.16 -8.89 -44.31
CA LEU A 198 45.61 -8.32 -43.04
C LEU A 198 45.77 -6.79 -43.15
N ASP A 199 45.30 -6.04 -42.15
CA ASP A 199 45.57 -4.60 -42.05
C ASP A 199 47.03 -4.38 -41.58
N THR A 200 47.94 -4.17 -42.53
CA THR A 200 49.38 -4.04 -42.27
C THR A 200 49.70 -2.87 -41.34
N ALA A 201 48.97 -1.75 -41.44
CA ALA A 201 49.15 -0.60 -40.54
C ALA A 201 48.81 -0.95 -39.09
N LYS A 202 47.70 -1.65 -38.85
CA LYS A 202 47.33 -2.09 -37.50
C LYS A 202 48.24 -3.19 -36.98
N PHE A 203 48.70 -4.10 -37.84
CA PHE A 203 49.66 -5.14 -37.47
C PHE A 203 50.98 -4.51 -36.99
N ASN A 204 51.49 -3.57 -37.78
CA ASN A 204 52.69 -2.83 -37.46
C ASN A 204 52.53 -2.05 -36.16
N PHE A 205 51.39 -1.39 -35.91
CA PHE A 205 51.16 -0.71 -34.64
C PHE A 205 51.12 -1.67 -33.44
N VAL A 206 50.35 -2.77 -33.54
CA VAL A 206 50.17 -3.76 -32.45
C VAL A 206 51.52 -4.32 -32.01
N TYR A 207 52.42 -4.58 -32.96
CA TYR A 207 53.75 -5.13 -32.71
C TYR A 207 54.87 -4.07 -32.69
N GLY A 208 54.55 -2.78 -32.77
CA GLY A 208 55.57 -1.71 -32.79
C GLY A 208 56.61 -1.85 -33.90
N LEU A 209 56.19 -2.28 -35.09
CA LEU A 209 57.03 -2.46 -36.28
C LEU A 209 56.88 -1.27 -37.24
N HIS A 210 57.89 -1.04 -38.07
CA HIS A 210 57.86 -0.02 -39.13
C HIS A 210 57.89 -0.65 -40.54
N SER A 211 57.66 -1.96 -40.66
CA SER A 211 58.38 -2.73 -41.67
C SER A 211 57.61 -3.82 -42.43
N LEU A 212 56.48 -4.35 -41.95
CA LEU A 212 55.64 -5.21 -42.80
C LEU A 212 54.98 -4.34 -43.87
N ARG A 213 55.40 -4.52 -45.12
CA ARG A 213 54.86 -3.84 -46.30
C ARG A 213 53.68 -4.63 -46.88
N SER A 214 52.92 -4.01 -47.79
CA SER A 214 51.77 -4.64 -48.47
C SER A 214 52.14 -5.78 -49.42
N ASP A 215 53.43 -6.07 -49.60
CA ASP A 215 53.94 -7.19 -50.38
C ASP A 215 54.06 -8.50 -49.58
N TYR A 216 53.83 -8.45 -48.26
CA TYR A 216 53.88 -9.60 -47.34
C TYR A 216 55.16 -10.44 -47.47
N GLN A 217 56.30 -9.79 -47.67
CA GLN A 217 57.61 -10.45 -47.76
C GLN A 217 58.51 -10.10 -46.57
N LEU A 218 59.40 -11.03 -46.23
CA LEU A 218 60.39 -10.85 -45.16
C LEU A 218 61.69 -10.24 -45.74
N HIS A 219 61.71 -8.92 -45.93
CA HIS A 219 62.84 -8.18 -46.53
C HIS A 219 64.02 -7.97 -45.56
N ARG A 220 64.77 -9.04 -45.20
CA ARG A 220 65.88 -8.99 -44.21
C ARG A 220 65.54 -8.21 -42.94
N ASP A 221 64.30 -8.33 -42.50
CA ASP A 221 63.78 -7.62 -41.34
C ASP A 221 63.79 -8.54 -40.11
N TYR A 222 64.79 -8.33 -39.27
CA TYR A 222 65.00 -9.12 -38.05
C TYR A 222 63.92 -8.88 -36.99
N GLN A 223 63.31 -7.69 -36.95
CA GLN A 223 62.23 -7.37 -36.02
C GLN A 223 60.95 -8.10 -36.41
N LEU A 224 60.58 -8.06 -37.69
CA LEU A 224 59.46 -8.83 -38.22
C LEU A 224 59.70 -10.34 -38.07
N ALA A 225 60.93 -10.84 -38.31
CA ALA A 225 61.29 -12.23 -38.06
C ALA A 225 61.08 -12.63 -36.59
N GLY A 226 61.47 -11.77 -35.64
CA GLY A 226 61.21 -11.97 -34.21
C GLY A 226 59.71 -12.05 -33.88
N VAL A 227 58.90 -11.16 -34.42
CA VAL A 227 57.43 -11.15 -34.24
C VAL A 227 56.78 -12.40 -34.83
N LEU A 228 57.15 -12.77 -36.05
CA LEU A 228 56.64 -14.00 -36.70
C LEU A 228 57.03 -15.24 -35.89
N PHE A 229 58.28 -15.30 -35.40
CA PHE A 229 58.71 -16.40 -34.53
C PHE A 229 57.89 -16.46 -33.23
N MET A 230 57.57 -15.34 -32.61
CA MET A 230 56.72 -15.32 -31.41
C MET A 230 55.31 -15.87 -31.71
N ILE A 231 54.69 -15.47 -32.82
CA ILE A 231 53.37 -15.98 -33.23
C ILE A 231 53.45 -17.48 -33.51
N ILE A 232 54.46 -17.93 -34.25
CA ILE A 232 54.62 -19.34 -34.64
C ILE A 232 54.91 -20.22 -33.41
N SER A 233 55.79 -19.77 -32.53
CA SER A 233 56.17 -20.49 -31.31
C SER A 233 55.08 -20.51 -30.23
N SER A 234 54.02 -19.71 -30.39
CA SER A 234 52.84 -19.78 -29.53
C SER A 234 52.02 -21.06 -29.72
N VAL A 235 52.16 -21.74 -30.86
CA VAL A 235 51.35 -22.89 -31.25
C VAL A 235 52.03 -24.21 -30.89
N LYS A 236 51.36 -25.04 -30.08
CA LYS A 236 51.85 -26.39 -29.71
C LYS A 236 51.61 -27.41 -30.84
N GLY A 237 52.67 -27.80 -31.54
CA GLY A 237 52.67 -28.81 -32.60
C GLY A 237 52.91 -28.21 -33.99
N ASP A 238 52.33 -28.82 -35.03
CA ASP A 238 52.46 -28.33 -36.41
C ASP A 238 51.66 -27.03 -36.61
N PHE A 239 52.37 -25.93 -36.85
CA PHE A 239 51.81 -24.59 -36.94
C PHE A 239 50.77 -24.48 -38.06
N LYS A 240 51.10 -24.96 -39.27
CA LYS A 240 50.23 -24.84 -40.46
C LYS A 240 48.87 -25.50 -40.29
N LYS A 241 48.79 -26.57 -39.48
CA LYS A 241 47.55 -27.32 -39.23
C LYS A 241 46.72 -26.76 -38.08
N LYS A 242 47.34 -26.03 -37.14
CA LYS A 242 46.72 -25.66 -35.86
C LYS A 242 46.47 -24.17 -35.69
N PHE A 243 47.23 -23.31 -36.38
CA PHE A 243 47.04 -21.88 -36.29
C PHE A 243 45.92 -21.42 -37.23
N ASN A 244 44.99 -20.63 -36.71
CA ASN A 244 43.88 -20.10 -37.51
C ASN A 244 44.18 -18.66 -37.92
N VAL A 245 44.83 -18.51 -39.08
CA VAL A 245 45.27 -17.21 -39.61
C VAL A 245 44.07 -16.27 -39.80
N ARG A 246 42.97 -16.76 -40.38
CA ARG A 246 41.73 -16.00 -40.53
C ARG A 246 41.20 -15.44 -39.21
N ARG A 247 41.19 -16.23 -38.13
CA ARG A 247 40.73 -15.77 -36.81
C ARG A 247 41.67 -14.71 -36.23
N PHE A 248 42.98 -14.89 -36.44
CA PHE A 248 44.00 -13.93 -36.02
C PHE A 248 43.85 -12.59 -36.75
N THR A 249 43.80 -12.59 -38.09
CA THR A 249 43.66 -11.36 -38.89
C THR A 249 42.38 -10.60 -38.54
N GLN A 250 41.29 -11.33 -38.32
CA GLN A 250 40.01 -10.73 -37.93
C GLN A 250 39.99 -10.20 -36.49
N SER A 251 40.86 -10.67 -35.59
CA SER A 251 40.95 -10.20 -34.21
C SER A 251 41.88 -8.98 -34.07
N LEU A 252 42.81 -8.81 -35.01
CA LEU A 252 43.84 -7.78 -34.98
C LEU A 252 43.30 -6.34 -34.80
N PRO A 253 42.22 -5.89 -35.50
CA PRO A 253 41.68 -4.56 -35.29
C PRO A 253 41.24 -4.29 -33.84
N VAL A 254 40.70 -5.30 -33.17
CA VAL A 254 40.26 -5.18 -31.78
C VAL A 254 41.45 -5.18 -30.83
N VAL A 255 42.51 -5.96 -31.13
CA VAL A 255 43.78 -5.91 -30.36
C VAL A 255 44.44 -4.53 -30.48
N TYR A 256 44.42 -3.96 -31.69
CA TYR A 256 44.88 -2.58 -31.92
C TYR A 256 44.13 -1.58 -31.04
N ASP A 257 42.79 -1.62 -31.02
CA ASP A 257 41.98 -0.74 -30.16
C ASP A 257 42.27 -0.96 -28.66
N LEU A 258 42.43 -2.22 -28.22
CA LEU A 258 42.81 -2.55 -26.85
C LEU A 258 44.16 -1.92 -26.48
N ILE A 259 45.18 -2.04 -27.34
CA ILE A 259 46.50 -1.47 -27.09
C ILE A 259 46.45 0.06 -27.02
N ILE A 260 45.72 0.73 -27.93
CA ILE A 260 45.51 2.19 -27.86
C ILE A 260 44.92 2.60 -26.52
N HIS A 261 43.88 1.90 -26.06
CA HIS A 261 43.25 2.23 -24.78
C HIS A 261 44.17 1.97 -23.59
N LEU A 262 45.02 0.93 -23.65
CA LEU A 262 46.01 0.66 -22.61
C LEU A 262 47.13 1.72 -22.58
N GLN A 263 47.62 2.15 -23.74
CA GLN A 263 48.64 3.21 -23.85
C GLN A 263 48.11 4.56 -23.34
N THR A 264 46.87 4.90 -23.69
CA THR A 264 46.26 6.19 -23.35
C THR A 264 45.74 6.28 -21.90
N ASN A 265 45.47 5.14 -21.25
CA ASN A 265 44.87 5.09 -19.91
C ASN A 265 45.58 4.07 -19.00
N PRO A 266 46.68 4.46 -18.31
CA PRO A 266 47.46 3.57 -17.43
C PRO A 266 46.66 2.89 -16.30
N GLN A 267 45.52 3.45 -15.93
CA GLN A 267 44.60 2.89 -14.93
C GLN A 267 43.98 1.54 -15.34
N TYR A 268 43.81 1.29 -16.65
CA TYR A 268 43.35 -0.01 -17.16
C TYR A 268 44.41 -1.09 -16.99
N ILE A 269 45.69 -0.73 -17.20
CA ILE A 269 46.83 -1.60 -16.93
C ILE A 269 46.85 -2.04 -15.46
N ARG A 270 46.59 -1.11 -14.52
CA ARG A 270 46.50 -1.43 -13.07
C ARG A 270 45.41 -2.46 -12.79
N ALA A 271 44.21 -2.26 -13.34
CA ALA A 271 43.08 -3.15 -13.13
C ALA A 271 43.32 -4.55 -13.72
N LEU A 272 43.86 -4.63 -14.94
CA LEU A 272 44.20 -5.91 -15.58
C LEU A 272 45.29 -6.66 -14.81
N ASN A 273 46.33 -5.95 -14.35
CA ASN A 273 47.38 -6.55 -13.53
C ASN A 273 46.84 -7.04 -12.19
N PHE A 274 45.93 -6.29 -11.55
CA PHE A 274 45.32 -6.68 -10.28
C PHE A 274 44.51 -7.99 -10.38
N PHE A 275 43.66 -8.14 -11.40
CA PHE A 275 42.79 -9.32 -11.52
C PHE A 275 43.42 -10.50 -12.26
N HIS A 276 44.33 -10.27 -13.21
CA HIS A 276 44.85 -11.33 -14.08
C HIS A 276 46.34 -11.64 -13.87
N ASN A 277 47.06 -10.82 -13.10
CA ASN A 277 48.51 -10.96 -12.86
C ASN A 277 49.32 -11.01 -14.17
N LEU A 278 48.96 -10.15 -15.14
CA LEU A 278 49.55 -10.12 -16.48
C LEU A 278 50.92 -9.42 -16.53
N GLY A 279 51.27 -8.60 -15.55
CA GLY A 279 52.57 -7.90 -15.51
C GLY A 279 52.79 -6.92 -16.66
N ILE A 280 51.72 -6.33 -17.22
CA ILE A 280 51.79 -5.35 -18.30
C ILE A 280 52.51 -4.08 -17.77
N PRO A 281 53.54 -3.56 -18.48
CA PRO A 281 54.32 -2.41 -18.03
C PRO A 281 53.58 -1.09 -18.22
N TYR A 282 53.81 -0.11 -17.33
CA TYR A 282 53.18 1.22 -17.38
C TYR A 282 53.92 2.21 -18.30
N VAL A 283 54.16 1.82 -19.56
CA VAL A 283 54.87 2.65 -20.54
C VAL A 283 53.92 3.21 -21.59
N ASN A 284 54.12 4.48 -21.99
CA ASN A 284 53.24 5.21 -22.92
C ASN A 284 53.24 4.65 -24.36
N ASN A 285 54.13 3.71 -24.66
CA ASN A 285 54.31 3.07 -25.97
C ASN A 285 54.21 1.54 -25.90
N PHE A 286 53.44 1.00 -24.95
CA PHE A 286 53.23 -0.45 -24.82
C PHE A 286 52.78 -1.07 -26.15
N ASN A 287 53.49 -2.07 -26.63
CA ASN A 287 53.12 -2.84 -27.82
C ASN A 287 53.39 -4.33 -27.54
N LEU A 288 53.25 -5.19 -28.56
CA LEU A 288 53.55 -6.62 -28.50
C LEU A 288 54.87 -6.99 -29.20
N ASN A 289 55.81 -6.05 -29.38
CA ASN A 289 57.14 -6.33 -29.92
C ASN A 289 57.98 -7.23 -28.98
N PRO A 290 58.46 -8.40 -29.44
CA PRO A 290 59.35 -9.28 -28.67
C PRO A 290 60.59 -8.59 -28.10
N GLU A 291 61.08 -7.48 -28.65
CA GLU A 291 62.18 -6.71 -28.05
C GLU A 291 61.86 -6.21 -26.63
N GLN A 292 60.61 -5.84 -26.37
CA GLN A 292 60.15 -5.45 -25.03
C GLN A 292 60.17 -6.63 -24.04
N SER A 293 60.22 -7.88 -24.53
CA SER A 293 60.30 -9.08 -23.69
C SER A 293 61.63 -9.19 -22.93
N ARG A 294 62.68 -8.44 -23.31
CA ARG A 294 63.94 -8.35 -22.57
C ARG A 294 63.77 -7.79 -21.14
N ILE A 295 62.69 -7.05 -20.88
CA ILE A 295 62.37 -6.43 -19.57
C ILE A 295 61.51 -7.35 -18.69
N LEU A 296 60.64 -8.19 -19.29
CA LEU A 296 59.59 -8.94 -18.59
C LEU A 296 59.73 -10.47 -18.66
N GLY A 297 60.58 -10.97 -19.55
CA GLY A 297 60.69 -12.40 -19.91
C GLY A 297 59.70 -12.80 -21.02
N PHE A 298 60.18 -13.64 -21.95
CA PHE A 298 59.43 -14.07 -23.14
C PHE A 298 58.07 -14.72 -22.83
N GLU A 299 58.03 -15.61 -21.83
CA GLU A 299 56.79 -16.30 -21.44
C GLU A 299 55.73 -15.35 -20.87
N GLN A 300 56.14 -14.38 -20.04
CA GLN A 300 55.21 -13.39 -19.48
C GLN A 300 54.63 -12.50 -20.58
N TYR A 301 55.48 -12.08 -21.52
CA TYR A 301 55.08 -11.24 -22.64
C TYR A 301 54.14 -11.96 -23.62
N LYS A 302 54.44 -13.23 -23.91
CA LYS A 302 53.55 -14.13 -24.67
C LYS A 302 52.19 -14.28 -24.00
N ASN A 303 52.14 -14.45 -22.68
CA ASN A 303 50.87 -14.53 -21.94
C ASN A 303 50.02 -13.26 -22.08
N ILE A 304 50.63 -12.08 -22.18
CA ILE A 304 49.93 -10.81 -22.44
C ILE A 304 49.31 -10.84 -23.84
N GLY A 305 50.07 -11.24 -24.86
CA GLY A 305 49.58 -11.39 -26.23
C GLY A 305 48.42 -12.38 -26.33
N ASP A 306 48.58 -13.59 -25.78
CA ASP A 306 47.55 -14.62 -25.75
C ASP A 306 46.26 -14.12 -25.06
N PHE A 307 46.40 -13.37 -23.97
CA PHE A 307 45.27 -12.75 -23.29
C PHE A 307 44.54 -11.74 -24.19
N LEU A 308 45.25 -10.79 -24.81
CA LEU A 308 44.63 -9.75 -25.65
C LEU A 308 43.93 -10.34 -26.87
N PHE A 309 44.56 -11.29 -27.57
CA PHE A 309 43.93 -11.96 -28.72
C PHE A 309 42.73 -12.83 -28.33
N THR A 310 42.77 -13.46 -27.15
CA THR A 310 41.61 -14.17 -26.60
C THR A 310 40.45 -13.21 -26.31
N LYS A 311 40.71 -12.06 -25.70
CA LYS A 311 39.67 -11.05 -25.43
C LYS A 311 39.14 -10.41 -26.70
N ALA A 312 39.99 -10.13 -27.68
CA ALA A 312 39.59 -9.63 -29.00
C ALA A 312 38.63 -10.60 -29.72
N SER A 313 38.90 -11.91 -29.64
CA SER A 313 37.98 -12.93 -30.13
C SER A 313 36.60 -12.86 -29.45
N LEU A 314 36.55 -12.70 -28.12
CA LEU A 314 35.28 -12.61 -27.38
C LEU A 314 34.48 -11.34 -27.73
N ILE A 315 35.15 -10.20 -27.89
CA ILE A 315 34.52 -8.95 -28.34
C ILE A 315 33.90 -9.15 -29.73
N LYS A 316 34.65 -9.76 -30.66
CA LYS A 316 34.17 -10.05 -32.01
C LYS A 316 33.00 -11.05 -32.05
N GLU A 317 32.99 -12.02 -31.15
CA GLU A 317 31.87 -12.97 -30.95
C GLU A 317 30.65 -12.30 -30.27
N GLY A 318 30.76 -11.02 -29.90
CA GLY A 318 29.69 -10.20 -29.33
C GLY A 318 29.42 -10.49 -27.85
N TYR A 319 30.42 -10.94 -27.09
CA TYR A 319 30.34 -11.04 -25.62
C TYR A 319 30.51 -9.67 -24.94
N PHE A 320 31.20 -8.74 -25.59
CA PHE A 320 31.33 -7.33 -25.19
C PHE A 320 30.99 -6.47 -26.39
N GLU A 321 30.45 -5.26 -26.17
CA GLU A 321 30.19 -4.32 -27.27
C GLU A 321 31.48 -3.92 -28.00
N ASP A 322 32.50 -3.51 -27.24
CA ASP A 322 33.80 -3.08 -27.75
C ASP A 322 34.94 -3.30 -26.74
N ALA A 323 36.17 -2.97 -27.15
CA ALA A 323 37.37 -3.03 -26.32
C ALA A 323 37.26 -2.16 -25.06
N LEU A 324 36.68 -0.96 -25.19
CA LEU A 324 36.56 -0.01 -24.09
C LEU A 324 35.60 -0.53 -23.00
N SER A 325 34.51 -1.17 -23.38
CA SER A 325 33.54 -1.77 -22.45
C SER A 325 34.18 -2.84 -21.56
N LEU A 326 35.01 -3.72 -22.11
CA LEU A 326 35.78 -4.72 -21.34
C LEU A 326 36.74 -4.06 -20.33
N LEU A 327 37.46 -3.03 -20.76
CA LEU A 327 38.41 -2.33 -19.90
C LEU A 327 37.69 -1.56 -18.79
N GLU A 328 36.58 -0.90 -19.10
CA GLU A 328 35.78 -0.12 -18.16
C GLU A 328 35.09 -1.00 -17.10
N ILE A 329 34.55 -2.18 -17.42
CA ILE A 329 33.99 -3.09 -16.38
C ILE A 329 35.08 -3.60 -15.44
N THR A 330 36.26 -3.93 -15.99
CA THR A 330 37.39 -4.45 -15.21
C THR A 330 37.90 -3.35 -14.28
N TYR A 331 38.06 -2.14 -14.80
CA TYR A 331 38.44 -0.97 -14.03
C TYR A 331 37.40 -0.58 -12.98
N LYS A 332 36.11 -0.63 -13.32
CA LYS A 332 35.02 -0.32 -12.37
C LYS A 332 35.06 -1.25 -11.17
N MET A 333 35.27 -2.54 -11.39
CA MET A 333 35.41 -3.50 -10.29
C MET A 333 36.69 -3.27 -9.49
N TYR A 334 37.81 -2.95 -10.14
CA TYR A 334 39.07 -2.64 -9.47
C TYR A 334 38.94 -1.45 -8.51
N VAL A 335 38.40 -0.32 -8.97
CA VAL A 335 38.25 0.90 -8.15
C VAL A 335 37.27 0.69 -6.99
N ASN A 336 36.28 -0.18 -7.16
CA ASN A 336 35.28 -0.46 -6.13
C ASN A 336 35.61 -1.70 -5.28
N TRP A 337 36.73 -2.38 -5.51
CA TRP A 337 37.03 -3.68 -4.90
C TRP A 337 37.06 -3.60 -3.37
N ASP A 338 37.78 -2.62 -2.81
CA ASP A 338 37.84 -2.40 -1.36
C ASP A 338 36.51 -1.94 -0.78
N LEU A 339 35.71 -1.20 -1.56
CA LEU A 339 34.39 -0.78 -1.13
C LEU A 339 33.42 -1.98 -1.04
N VAL A 340 33.40 -2.83 -2.06
CA VAL A 340 32.59 -4.06 -2.09
C VAL A 340 32.97 -4.97 -0.93
N ASN A 341 34.26 -5.23 -0.71
CA ASN A 341 34.72 -6.06 0.40
C ASN A 341 34.35 -5.47 1.77
N ARG A 342 34.49 -4.14 1.98
CA ARG A 342 34.03 -3.50 3.23
C ARG A 342 32.52 -3.58 3.43
N MET A 343 31.73 -3.49 2.35
CA MET A 343 30.28 -3.63 2.42
C MET A 343 29.89 -5.07 2.77
N LEU A 344 30.57 -6.07 2.23
CA LEU A 344 30.38 -7.47 2.60
C LEU A 344 30.73 -7.73 4.07
N GLU A 345 31.93 -7.33 4.51
CA GLU A 345 32.38 -7.52 5.89
C GLU A 345 31.43 -6.90 6.92
N ARG A 346 30.93 -5.68 6.65
CA ARG A 346 29.97 -4.99 7.53
C ARG A 346 28.64 -5.73 7.71
N ASN A 347 28.30 -6.62 6.78
CA ASN A 347 27.07 -7.41 6.82
C ASN A 347 27.33 -8.88 7.16
N GLY A 348 28.50 -9.21 7.70
CA GLY A 348 28.85 -10.55 8.16
C GLY A 348 29.37 -11.49 7.09
N GLU A 349 29.60 -11.00 5.87
CA GLU A 349 30.11 -11.81 4.76
C GLU A 349 31.63 -11.88 4.74
N ARG A 350 32.17 -13.01 4.26
CA ARG A 350 33.62 -13.18 4.09
C ARG A 350 34.13 -12.32 2.92
N LYS A 351 35.33 -11.75 3.09
CA LYS A 351 36.05 -11.12 1.98
C LYS A 351 36.21 -12.09 0.82
N ILE A 352 35.98 -11.58 -0.38
CA ILE A 352 36.15 -12.38 -1.59
C ILE A 352 37.63 -12.42 -1.93
N SER A 353 38.19 -13.63 -1.98
CA SER A 353 39.51 -13.89 -2.53
C SER A 353 39.35 -14.72 -3.79
N PHE A 354 39.77 -14.17 -4.92
CA PHE A 354 40.01 -14.97 -6.12
C PHE A 354 41.39 -15.61 -5.97
N VAL A 355 41.44 -16.94 -5.90
CA VAL A 355 42.72 -17.67 -5.93
C VAL A 355 43.43 -17.32 -7.23
N ALA A 356 44.65 -16.79 -7.12
CA ALA A 356 45.47 -16.30 -8.23
C ALA A 356 46.00 -17.45 -9.10
N ASP A 357 45.10 -18.21 -9.73
CA ASP A 357 45.48 -18.99 -10.90
C ASP A 357 45.52 -18.06 -12.11
N LYS A 358 46.70 -17.98 -12.73
CA LYS A 358 46.99 -17.16 -13.92
C LYS A 358 45.85 -17.27 -14.95
N ASN A 359 45.29 -16.12 -15.36
CA ASN A 359 44.27 -15.98 -16.42
C ASN A 359 42.89 -16.65 -16.20
N ARG A 360 42.44 -16.91 -14.97
CA ARG A 360 41.17 -17.61 -14.71
C ARG A 360 39.98 -16.79 -14.19
N ILE A 361 40.15 -15.49 -13.92
CA ILE A 361 39.02 -14.60 -13.59
C ILE A 361 38.30 -14.20 -14.88
N GLY A 362 37.01 -14.50 -14.96
CA GLY A 362 36.15 -14.06 -16.07
C GLY A 362 35.36 -12.82 -15.69
N PHE A 363 35.13 -11.92 -16.65
CA PHE A 363 34.21 -10.80 -16.52
C PHE A 363 33.11 -10.91 -17.57
N ASP A 364 31.91 -10.53 -17.19
CA ASP A 364 30.78 -10.27 -18.08
C ASP A 364 29.94 -9.16 -17.45
N TYR A 365 29.00 -8.59 -18.17
CA TYR A 365 28.08 -7.61 -17.63
C TYR A 365 26.68 -7.79 -18.20
N ARG A 366 25.72 -6.96 -17.78
CA ARG A 366 24.41 -6.79 -18.40
C ARG A 366 23.92 -5.37 -18.09
N ILE A 367 23.31 -4.73 -19.07
CA ILE A 367 22.56 -3.49 -18.88
C ILE A 367 21.08 -3.80 -19.11
N LEU A 368 20.25 -3.59 -18.08
CA LEU A 368 18.81 -3.83 -18.15
C LEU A 368 18.09 -2.67 -17.46
N GLY A 369 17.16 -2.01 -18.15
CA GLY A 369 16.52 -0.79 -17.64
C GLY A 369 17.51 0.25 -17.11
N GLY A 370 18.71 0.40 -17.69
CA GLY A 370 19.71 1.35 -17.16
C GLY A 370 20.39 0.95 -15.84
N ILE A 371 20.25 -0.32 -15.40
CA ILE A 371 21.04 -0.93 -14.32
C ILE A 371 22.20 -1.71 -14.95
N LEU A 372 23.44 -1.37 -14.60
CA LEU A 372 24.62 -2.16 -14.97
C LEU A 372 24.81 -3.25 -13.92
N THR A 373 24.88 -4.52 -14.31
CA THR A 373 25.34 -5.59 -13.43
C THR A 373 26.61 -6.19 -14.00
N ILE A 374 27.69 -6.22 -13.22
CA ILE A 374 28.96 -6.86 -13.58
C ILE A 374 29.04 -8.22 -12.90
N PHE A 375 29.35 -9.26 -13.67
CA PHE A 375 29.50 -10.65 -13.22
C PHE A 375 30.98 -11.03 -13.24
N MET A 376 31.44 -11.63 -12.15
CA MET A 376 32.79 -12.15 -12.00
C MET A 376 32.75 -13.65 -11.75
N TYR A 377 33.54 -14.39 -12.52
CA TYR A 377 33.60 -15.86 -12.45
C TYR A 377 34.94 -16.34 -11.90
N ASP A 378 34.91 -17.39 -11.09
CA ASP A 378 36.08 -18.14 -10.64
C ASP A 378 36.27 -19.40 -11.52
N GLN A 379 37.45 -19.54 -12.13
CA GLN A 379 37.86 -20.73 -12.89
C GLN A 379 37.02 -21.10 -14.13
N TYR A 380 36.20 -20.19 -14.67
CA TYR A 380 35.31 -20.47 -15.80
C TYR A 380 35.68 -19.69 -17.08
N GLN A 381 35.71 -20.39 -18.22
CA GLN A 381 35.72 -19.80 -19.56
C GLN A 381 34.29 -19.84 -20.11
N LEU A 382 33.69 -18.67 -20.35
CA LEU A 382 32.39 -18.55 -21.02
C LEU A 382 32.50 -19.15 -22.44
N ARG A 383 32.05 -20.39 -22.63
CA ARG A 383 32.03 -21.05 -23.95
C ARG A 383 30.68 -20.91 -24.69
N ARG A 384 29.63 -20.41 -24.01
CA ARG A 384 28.26 -20.22 -24.56
C ARG A 384 27.58 -19.04 -23.86
N LYS A 385 26.60 -18.40 -24.52
CA LYS A 385 25.76 -17.32 -23.97
C LYS A 385 24.70 -17.90 -23.01
N TYR A 386 25.12 -18.21 -21.79
CA TYR A 386 24.23 -18.61 -20.68
C TYR A 386 23.78 -17.39 -19.88
N HIS A 387 22.78 -17.57 -19.01
CA HIS A 387 22.43 -16.55 -18.04
C HIS A 387 23.54 -16.46 -16.97
N PRO A 388 24.22 -15.30 -16.84
CA PRO A 388 25.50 -15.19 -16.13
C PRO A 388 25.37 -15.30 -14.60
N VAL A 389 24.22 -14.95 -14.04
CA VAL A 389 23.99 -14.92 -12.58
C VAL A 389 24.21 -16.28 -11.94
N GLY A 390 23.73 -17.37 -12.55
CA GLY A 390 23.73 -18.71 -11.95
C GLY A 390 25.08 -19.40 -11.89
N ILE A 391 26.15 -18.77 -12.38
CA ILE A 391 27.52 -19.31 -12.30
C ILE A 391 28.53 -18.27 -11.77
N ALA A 392 28.14 -17.00 -11.67
CA ALA A 392 29.01 -15.94 -11.17
C ALA A 392 29.37 -16.18 -9.70
N LYS A 393 30.65 -16.06 -9.35
CA LYS A 393 31.08 -16.05 -7.95
C LYS A 393 30.61 -14.77 -7.26
N LEU A 394 30.66 -13.66 -7.99
CA LEU A 394 30.23 -12.35 -7.54
C LEU A 394 29.47 -11.63 -8.65
N ALA A 395 28.35 -11.01 -8.33
CA ALA A 395 27.67 -10.06 -9.19
C ALA A 395 27.48 -8.73 -8.45
N VAL A 396 27.79 -7.60 -9.09
CA VAL A 396 27.62 -6.27 -8.51
C VAL A 396 26.81 -5.40 -9.46
N SER A 397 25.68 -4.89 -8.98
CA SER A 397 24.83 -3.98 -9.75
C SER A 397 25.06 -2.53 -9.35
N PHE A 398 25.36 -1.72 -10.36
CA PHE A 398 25.56 -0.29 -10.31
C PHE A 398 24.38 0.45 -10.96
N VAL A 399 24.03 1.58 -10.38
CA VAL A 399 22.98 2.47 -10.88
C VAL A 399 23.60 3.82 -11.24
N VAL A 400 23.27 4.30 -12.44
CA VAL A 400 23.61 5.67 -12.88
C VAL A 400 22.55 6.62 -12.33
N GLU A 401 22.95 7.80 -11.86
CA GLU A 401 22.01 8.84 -11.46
C GLU A 401 21.22 9.38 -12.67
N GLY A 402 19.89 9.38 -12.56
CA GLY A 402 18.95 9.94 -13.53
C GLY A 402 17.56 10.08 -12.90
N ARG A 403 16.60 10.70 -13.60
CA ARG A 403 15.23 10.85 -13.08
C ARG A 403 14.54 9.50 -13.01
N ASN A 404 14.79 8.62 -13.97
CA ASN A 404 14.30 7.25 -13.98
C ASN A 404 15.22 6.34 -14.81
N LEU A 405 14.95 5.04 -14.76
CA LEU A 405 15.70 3.99 -15.44
C LEU A 405 15.63 4.07 -16.97
N GLU A 406 14.47 4.48 -17.52
CA GLU A 406 14.27 4.64 -18.97
C GLU A 406 15.13 5.77 -19.55
N GLU A 407 15.21 6.91 -18.86
CA GLU A 407 16.08 8.03 -19.21
C GLU A 407 17.54 7.60 -19.21
N VAL A 408 17.98 6.93 -18.14
CA VAL A 408 19.37 6.44 -18.01
C VAL A 408 19.74 5.55 -19.20
N LYS A 409 18.85 4.62 -19.56
CA LYS A 409 19.07 3.72 -20.69
C LYS A 409 19.19 4.47 -22.03
N ARG A 410 18.34 5.47 -22.28
CA ARG A 410 18.32 6.22 -23.55
C ARG A 410 19.46 7.23 -23.70
N LYS A 411 20.07 7.64 -22.58
CA LYS A 411 21.08 8.70 -22.57
C LYS A 411 22.39 8.31 -23.23
N TRP A 412 22.74 7.02 -23.24
CA TRP A 412 24.03 6.52 -23.71
C TRP A 412 23.83 5.60 -24.91
N ILE A 413 24.57 5.85 -25.99
CA ILE A 413 24.54 5.03 -27.20
C ILE A 413 25.47 3.81 -27.04
N LYS A 414 26.61 4.01 -26.37
CA LYS A 414 27.60 2.97 -26.06
C LYS A 414 27.50 2.53 -24.60
N ASP A 415 27.63 1.23 -24.36
CA ASP A 415 27.68 0.61 -23.05
C ASP A 415 28.86 1.16 -22.22
N SER A 416 30.01 1.36 -22.86
CA SER A 416 31.24 1.85 -22.21
C SER A 416 31.03 3.17 -21.44
N ASP A 417 30.28 4.11 -22.02
CA ASP A 417 30.02 5.41 -21.40
C ASP A 417 29.08 5.30 -20.20
N MET A 418 28.07 4.44 -20.32
CA MET A 418 27.17 4.14 -19.20
C MET A 418 27.92 3.46 -18.06
N ILE A 419 28.76 2.48 -18.37
CA ILE A 419 29.61 1.79 -17.39
C ILE A 419 30.46 2.80 -16.64
N LYS A 420 31.15 3.68 -17.36
CA LYS A 420 31.98 4.73 -16.77
C LYS A 420 31.21 5.60 -15.77
N LYS A 421 29.95 5.94 -16.04
CA LYS A 421 29.10 6.78 -15.17
C LYS A 421 28.38 6.03 -14.04
N ALA A 422 28.31 4.70 -14.08
CA ALA A 422 27.63 3.89 -13.07
C ALA A 422 28.45 3.77 -11.78
N ASN A 423 28.20 4.65 -10.79
CA ASN A 423 29.07 4.78 -9.60
C ASN A 423 28.41 4.34 -8.28
N LYS A 424 27.08 4.14 -8.24
CA LYS A 424 26.39 3.74 -7.02
C LYS A 424 26.09 2.25 -7.02
N ILE A 425 26.63 1.53 -6.06
CA ILE A 425 26.30 0.11 -5.85
C ILE A 425 24.92 0.04 -5.20
N ALA A 426 24.01 -0.69 -5.82
CA ALA A 426 22.69 -0.99 -5.28
C ALA A 426 22.58 -2.43 -4.79
N ILE A 427 23.30 -3.36 -5.42
CA ILE A 427 23.11 -4.80 -5.20
C ILE A 427 24.47 -5.50 -5.26
N ILE A 428 24.72 -6.39 -4.32
CA ILE A 428 25.86 -7.31 -4.34
C ILE A 428 25.31 -8.72 -4.14
N THR A 429 25.62 -9.64 -5.05
CA THR A 429 25.22 -11.05 -4.97
C THR A 429 26.47 -11.92 -4.92
N LEU A 430 26.59 -12.73 -3.88
CA LEU A 430 27.73 -13.63 -3.64
C LEU A 430 27.28 -15.08 -3.75
N ARG A 431 28.01 -15.91 -4.49
CA ARG A 431 27.80 -17.37 -4.49
C ARG A 431 28.45 -17.99 -3.26
N GLU A 432 27.69 -18.76 -2.47
CA GLU A 432 28.17 -19.35 -1.23
C GLU A 432 29.03 -20.60 -1.51
N ASP A 433 28.53 -21.48 -2.38
CA ASP A 433 29.17 -22.77 -2.66
C ASP A 433 30.21 -22.72 -3.78
N THR A 434 31.05 -23.76 -3.81
CA THR A 434 31.83 -24.13 -5.01
C THR A 434 30.88 -24.65 -6.09
N LEU A 435 31.14 -24.34 -7.35
CA LEU A 435 30.36 -24.87 -8.48
C LEU A 435 30.41 -26.40 -8.49
N ASP A 436 29.35 -27.05 -8.05
CA ASP A 436 29.11 -28.46 -8.31
C ASP A 436 28.50 -28.58 -9.72
N ARG A 437 29.13 -29.37 -10.60
CA ARG A 437 28.61 -29.65 -11.96
C ARG A 437 27.75 -30.92 -12.00
N ILE A 438 27.73 -31.68 -10.90
CA ILE A 438 26.93 -32.90 -10.72
C ILE A 438 25.59 -32.52 -10.08
N GLY A 439 25.62 -31.62 -9.09
CA GLY A 439 24.44 -30.92 -8.56
C GLY A 439 23.92 -29.87 -9.56
N ALA A 440 22.63 -29.90 -9.87
CA ALA A 440 22.02 -28.98 -10.85
C ALA A 440 21.89 -27.52 -10.36
N TYR A 441 22.21 -27.23 -9.09
CA TYR A 441 21.87 -25.97 -8.43
C TYR A 441 23.05 -25.31 -7.69
N THR A 442 22.98 -24.00 -7.53
CA THR A 442 23.92 -23.19 -6.75
C THR A 442 23.19 -22.19 -5.86
N HIS A 443 23.75 -21.88 -4.69
CA HIS A 443 23.18 -20.95 -3.73
C HIS A 443 23.93 -19.61 -3.72
N HIS A 444 23.16 -18.53 -3.68
CA HIS A 444 23.62 -17.15 -3.72
C HIS A 444 22.99 -16.34 -2.60
N HIS A 445 23.74 -15.45 -1.98
CA HIS A 445 23.25 -14.45 -1.05
C HIS A 445 23.25 -13.07 -1.73
N GLN A 446 22.06 -12.50 -1.92
CA GLN A 446 21.86 -11.18 -2.50
C GLN A 446 21.66 -10.14 -1.39
N LEU A 447 22.45 -9.07 -1.41
CA LEU A 447 22.37 -7.92 -0.53
C LEU A 447 21.95 -6.69 -1.32
N ILE A 448 20.91 -5.98 -0.87
CA ILE A 448 20.38 -4.76 -1.49
C ILE A 448 20.65 -3.57 -0.57
N PHE A 449 21.15 -2.48 -1.14
CA PHE A 449 21.64 -1.32 -0.40
C PHE A 449 20.90 -0.03 -0.73
N LEU A 450 20.80 0.85 0.28
CA LEU A 450 20.37 2.22 0.13
C LEU A 450 21.45 3.11 -0.51
N PRO A 451 21.11 4.34 -0.98
CA PRO A 451 22.11 5.28 -1.50
C PRO A 451 23.25 5.63 -0.53
N ASN A 452 23.01 5.51 0.78
CA ASN A 452 23.99 5.73 1.84
C ASN A 452 24.80 4.47 2.18
N ARG A 453 24.62 3.37 1.43
CA ARG A 453 25.30 2.07 1.58
C ARG A 453 24.91 1.25 2.81
N SER A 454 23.87 1.65 3.54
CA SER A 454 23.27 0.78 4.55
C SER A 454 22.46 -0.34 3.88
N LEU A 455 22.42 -1.52 4.52
CA LEU A 455 21.65 -2.66 4.03
C LEU A 455 20.15 -2.33 4.10
N PHE A 456 19.47 -2.47 2.97
CA PHE A 456 18.03 -2.30 2.87
C PHE A 456 17.30 -3.62 3.15
N CYS A 457 17.70 -4.66 2.43
CA CYS A 457 17.23 -6.03 2.61
C CYS A 457 18.22 -7.02 1.98
N SER A 458 17.99 -8.30 2.23
CA SER A 458 18.80 -9.41 1.73
C SER A 458 17.93 -10.62 1.43
N SER A 459 18.33 -11.44 0.47
CA SER A 459 17.64 -12.67 0.10
C SER A 459 18.62 -13.77 -0.29
N TYR A 460 18.26 -15.01 -0.04
CA TYR A 460 18.99 -16.20 -0.48
C TYR A 460 18.34 -16.73 -1.75
N GLN A 461 19.12 -16.96 -2.79
CA GLN A 461 18.65 -17.30 -4.13
C GLN A 461 19.30 -18.60 -4.60
N THR A 462 18.49 -19.54 -5.05
CA THR A 462 18.95 -20.80 -5.63
C THR A 462 18.77 -20.73 -7.14
N TYR A 463 19.86 -20.92 -7.89
CA TYR A 463 19.87 -20.89 -9.35
C TYR A 463 20.19 -22.27 -9.93
N ASP A 464 19.60 -22.58 -11.08
CA ASP A 464 20.01 -23.71 -11.93
C ASP A 464 21.33 -23.37 -12.64
N VAL A 465 22.34 -24.22 -12.48
CA VAL A 465 23.71 -23.98 -13.00
C VAL A 465 23.77 -24.10 -14.53
N ILE A 466 22.86 -24.85 -15.16
CA ILE A 466 22.86 -25.15 -16.60
C ILE A 466 22.24 -24.01 -17.40
N ASN A 467 21.11 -23.47 -16.95
CA ASN A 467 20.36 -22.45 -17.69
C ASN A 467 20.29 -21.08 -16.96
N GLY A 468 20.67 -21.02 -15.68
CA GLY A 468 20.66 -19.83 -14.84
C GLY A 468 19.26 -19.31 -14.48
N ARG A 469 18.25 -20.19 -14.53
CA ARG A 469 16.90 -19.92 -14.00
C ARG A 469 16.94 -19.81 -12.48
N LEU A 470 16.21 -18.84 -11.94
CA LEU A 470 15.95 -18.75 -10.50
C LEU A 470 14.97 -19.86 -10.11
N MET A 471 15.38 -20.75 -9.22
CA MET A 471 14.57 -21.88 -8.75
C MET A 471 13.81 -21.54 -7.48
N GLU A 472 14.44 -20.78 -6.59
CA GLU A 472 13.86 -20.35 -5.32
C GLU A 472 14.54 -19.07 -4.84
N GLU A 473 13.77 -18.16 -4.27
CA GLU A 473 14.28 -17.02 -3.49
C GLU A 473 13.66 -17.02 -2.10
N VAL A 474 14.48 -16.91 -1.07
CA VAL A 474 14.09 -16.93 0.34
C VAL A 474 14.46 -15.59 0.98
N ILE A 475 13.46 -14.87 1.47
CA ILE A 475 13.63 -13.63 2.21
C ILE A 475 13.30 -13.91 3.67
N GLU A 476 14.27 -13.77 4.56
CA GLU A 476 14.10 -14.06 5.99
C GLU A 476 13.92 -12.76 6.80
N ASP A 477 12.84 -12.68 7.58
CA ASP A 477 12.70 -11.68 8.63
C ASP A 477 13.16 -12.29 9.96
N LYS A 478 14.46 -12.16 10.24
CA LYS A 478 15.09 -12.72 11.45
C LYS A 478 14.51 -12.14 12.74
N TYR A 479 13.99 -10.92 12.71
CA TYR A 479 13.43 -10.25 13.89
C TYR A 479 12.03 -10.77 14.23
N ARG A 480 11.27 -11.19 13.21
CA ARG A 480 9.89 -11.68 13.35
C ARG A 480 9.76 -13.18 13.20
N GLY A 481 10.82 -13.90 12.82
CA GLY A 481 10.88 -15.36 12.81
C GLY A 481 10.11 -16.04 11.67
N TYR A 482 9.98 -15.40 10.51
CA TYR A 482 9.32 -15.98 9.34
C TYR A 482 10.16 -15.81 8.06
N ARG A 483 9.86 -16.65 7.06
CA ARG A 483 10.49 -16.62 5.73
C ARG A 483 9.43 -16.46 4.64
N ILE A 484 9.78 -15.71 3.60
CA ILE A 484 9.01 -15.62 2.37
C ILE A 484 9.75 -16.42 1.30
N LEU A 485 9.11 -17.46 0.77
CA LEU A 485 9.66 -18.31 -0.30
C LEU A 485 9.00 -17.96 -1.62
N VAL A 486 9.75 -17.42 -2.56
CA VAL A 486 9.33 -17.14 -3.92
C VAL A 486 9.81 -18.29 -4.82
N LYS A 487 8.85 -19.01 -5.41
CA LYS A 487 9.10 -20.19 -6.25
C LYS A 487 8.56 -19.97 -7.67
N PRO A 488 9.43 -19.64 -8.64
CA PRO A 488 9.10 -19.70 -10.06
C PRO A 488 8.68 -21.10 -10.49
N ASP A 489 7.61 -21.21 -11.29
CA ASP A 489 7.14 -22.46 -11.87
C ASP A 489 7.49 -22.51 -13.36
N TRP A 490 8.59 -23.21 -13.66
CA TRP A 490 9.11 -23.37 -15.01
C TRP A 490 8.39 -24.45 -15.83
N SER A 491 7.53 -25.27 -15.21
CA SER A 491 6.75 -26.30 -15.93
C SER A 491 5.67 -25.71 -16.84
N GLN A 492 5.25 -24.47 -16.55
CA GLN A 492 4.19 -23.76 -17.26
C GLN A 492 4.71 -22.94 -18.46
N GLY A 493 5.96 -23.16 -18.85
CA GLY A 493 6.66 -22.41 -19.89
C GLY A 493 7.36 -21.15 -19.38
N GLU A 494 8.09 -20.49 -20.28
CA GLU A 494 8.88 -19.29 -19.99
C GLU A 494 8.80 -18.26 -21.12
N TRP A 495 9.21 -17.03 -20.83
CA TRP A 495 9.61 -16.04 -21.82
C TRP A 495 11.12 -15.83 -21.72
N ILE A 496 11.78 -15.62 -22.86
CA ILE A 496 13.22 -15.37 -22.89
C ILE A 496 13.47 -14.00 -23.52
N PHE A 497 13.96 -13.07 -22.72
CA PHE A 497 14.48 -11.79 -23.21
C PHE A 497 15.95 -11.95 -23.59
N TYR A 498 16.35 -11.42 -24.74
CA TYR A 498 17.76 -11.37 -25.15
C TYR A 498 18.20 -9.91 -25.17
N ASP A 499 19.28 -9.59 -24.44
CA ASP A 499 19.88 -8.26 -24.51
C ASP A 499 20.56 -8.02 -25.89
N GLN A 500 21.12 -6.83 -26.09
CA GLN A 500 21.82 -6.47 -27.34
C GLN A 500 23.01 -7.41 -27.64
N ARG A 501 23.62 -7.99 -26.61
CA ARG A 501 24.71 -8.98 -26.71
C ARG A 501 24.19 -10.42 -26.80
N ARG A 502 22.88 -10.61 -26.94
CA ARG A 502 22.17 -11.91 -27.00
C ARG A 502 22.36 -12.77 -25.74
N VAL A 503 22.51 -12.16 -24.57
CA VAL A 503 22.54 -12.87 -23.29
C VAL A 503 21.08 -13.10 -22.82
N PRO A 504 20.66 -14.35 -22.58
CA PRO A 504 19.28 -14.65 -22.22
C PRO A 504 18.94 -14.22 -20.78
N LEU A 505 17.71 -13.75 -20.58
CA LEU A 505 17.02 -13.55 -19.30
C LEU A 505 15.73 -14.39 -19.30
N HIS A 506 15.68 -15.40 -18.44
CA HIS A 506 14.55 -16.30 -18.29
C HIS A 506 13.49 -15.68 -17.37
N ILE A 507 12.26 -15.58 -17.86
CA ILE A 507 11.13 -15.01 -17.13
C ILE A 507 10.07 -16.11 -16.99
N PRO A 508 9.73 -16.54 -15.76
CA PRO A 508 8.76 -17.60 -15.56
C PRO A 508 7.36 -17.12 -15.96
N ARG A 509 6.50 -18.02 -16.44
CA ARG A 509 5.08 -17.70 -16.69
C ARG A 509 4.28 -17.54 -15.40
N LEU A 510 4.66 -18.28 -14.37
CA LEU A 510 3.96 -18.36 -13.10
C LEU A 510 4.97 -18.31 -11.94
N ILE A 511 4.64 -17.54 -10.90
CA ILE A 511 5.42 -17.45 -9.66
C ILE A 511 4.47 -17.68 -8.49
N ARG A 512 4.84 -18.55 -7.55
CA ARG A 512 4.11 -18.76 -6.30
C ARG A 512 4.97 -18.29 -5.13
N THR A 513 4.40 -17.45 -4.29
CA THR A 513 5.07 -16.95 -3.08
C THR A 513 4.38 -17.52 -1.86
N TYR A 514 5.16 -18.05 -0.92
CA TYR A 514 4.69 -18.68 0.31
C TYR A 514 5.25 -17.97 1.55
N VAL A 515 4.51 -18.04 2.65
CA VAL A 515 4.99 -17.72 4.00
C VAL A 515 5.29 -19.04 4.71
N GLU A 516 6.51 -19.15 5.24
CA GLU A 516 6.95 -20.22 6.12
C GLU A 516 7.21 -19.66 7.52
N ALA A 517 6.48 -20.16 8.52
CA ALA A 517 6.68 -19.82 9.92
C ALA A 517 6.16 -20.96 10.81
N GLU A 518 6.87 -21.25 11.91
CA GLU A 518 6.44 -22.25 12.91
C GLU A 518 6.11 -23.64 12.29
N GLY A 519 6.87 -24.06 11.26
CA GLY A 519 6.64 -25.32 10.55
C GLY A 519 5.41 -25.33 9.62
N ARG A 520 4.73 -24.19 9.43
CA ARG A 520 3.60 -24.04 8.51
C ARG A 520 4.06 -23.35 7.24
N LEU A 521 3.68 -23.91 6.09
CA LEU A 521 3.83 -23.29 4.78
C LEU A 521 2.46 -22.90 4.23
N SER A 522 2.27 -21.64 3.84
CA SER A 522 0.98 -21.15 3.32
C SER A 522 1.18 -20.21 2.13
N LEU A 523 0.34 -20.34 1.11
CA LEU A 523 0.41 -19.50 -0.09
C LEU A 523 0.08 -18.05 0.27
N LEU A 524 0.96 -17.12 -0.10
CA LEU A 524 0.79 -15.67 0.06
C LEU A 524 0.31 -15.02 -1.24
N SER A 525 0.90 -15.40 -2.37
CA SER A 525 0.50 -14.86 -3.67
C SER A 525 0.80 -15.80 -4.82
N ARG A 526 0.04 -15.63 -5.90
CA ARG A 526 0.23 -16.30 -7.19
C ARG A 526 0.28 -15.24 -8.28
N ALA A 527 1.42 -15.11 -8.95
CA ALA A 527 1.63 -14.11 -9.99
C ALA A 527 1.79 -14.76 -11.37
N VAL A 528 0.97 -14.34 -12.34
CA VAL A 528 0.95 -14.84 -13.72
C VAL A 528 1.42 -13.73 -14.67
N ASN A 529 2.53 -13.96 -15.36
CA ASN A 529 3.05 -13.08 -16.40
C ASN A 529 2.28 -13.30 -17.70
N LYS A 530 1.29 -12.43 -17.95
CA LYS A 530 0.39 -12.52 -19.10
C LYS A 530 1.11 -12.19 -20.41
N GLU A 531 1.93 -11.15 -20.38
CA GLU A 531 2.60 -10.59 -21.54
C GLU A 531 3.93 -9.95 -21.12
N VAL A 532 4.92 -9.98 -22.03
CA VAL A 532 6.20 -9.27 -21.87
C VAL A 532 6.45 -8.45 -23.12
N ASP A 533 6.59 -7.12 -22.95
CA ASP A 533 7.04 -6.23 -24.02
C ASP A 533 8.55 -6.06 -23.88
N PHE A 534 9.29 -6.80 -24.71
CA PHE A 534 10.75 -6.76 -24.72
C PHE A 534 11.33 -5.42 -25.22
N LYS A 535 10.59 -4.66 -26.03
CA LYS A 535 11.06 -3.36 -26.54
C LYS A 535 11.01 -2.31 -25.45
N ARG A 536 9.94 -2.30 -24.65
CA ARG A 536 9.78 -1.40 -23.50
C ARG A 536 10.37 -1.96 -22.20
N GLU A 537 10.79 -3.22 -22.19
CA GLU A 537 11.30 -3.93 -21.01
C GLU A 537 10.30 -3.91 -19.84
N ILE A 538 9.04 -4.24 -20.15
CA ILE A 538 7.94 -4.29 -19.16
C ILE A 538 7.21 -5.64 -19.21
N ILE A 539 6.64 -6.02 -18.07
CA ILE A 539 5.84 -7.23 -17.91
C ILE A 539 4.44 -6.83 -17.44
N ARG A 540 3.41 -7.34 -18.13
CA ARG A 540 2.03 -7.27 -17.65
C ARG A 540 1.71 -8.51 -16.84
N GLN A 541 1.49 -8.33 -15.55
CA GLN A 541 1.32 -9.42 -14.60
C GLN A 541 -0.03 -9.34 -13.90
N ALA A 542 -0.71 -10.47 -13.71
CA ALA A 542 -1.84 -10.56 -12.79
C ALA A 542 -1.41 -11.29 -11.53
N ILE A 543 -1.60 -10.68 -10.37
CA ILE A 543 -1.25 -11.25 -9.07
C ILE A 543 -2.50 -11.42 -8.21
N THR A 544 -2.72 -12.63 -7.74
CA THR A 544 -3.75 -12.97 -6.75
C THR A 544 -3.08 -13.16 -5.40
N PHE A 545 -3.51 -12.39 -4.39
CA PHE A 545 -3.08 -12.53 -3.01
C PHE A 545 -3.97 -13.51 -2.26
N TYR A 546 -3.42 -14.19 -1.26
CA TYR A 546 -4.10 -15.22 -0.48
C TYR A 546 -3.91 -14.96 1.01
N THR A 547 -4.91 -15.39 1.78
CA THR A 547 -4.76 -15.66 3.21
C THR A 547 -4.79 -17.18 3.41
N PRO A 548 -4.41 -17.69 4.60
CA PRO A 548 -4.46 -19.13 4.88
C PRO A 548 -5.83 -19.79 4.70
N LYS A 549 -6.93 -19.01 4.65
CA LYS A 549 -8.30 -19.54 4.50
C LYS A 549 -8.88 -19.42 3.08
N ALA A 550 -8.56 -18.36 2.35
CA ALA A 550 -9.19 -18.06 1.06
C ALA A 550 -8.37 -17.05 0.22
N PRO A 551 -8.61 -17.01 -1.11
CA PRO A 551 -8.11 -15.94 -1.98
C PRO A 551 -8.58 -14.57 -1.49
N SER A 552 -7.68 -13.61 -1.46
CA SER A 552 -7.88 -12.27 -0.90
C SER A 552 -8.36 -11.28 -1.95
N TYR A 553 -7.53 -11.01 -2.97
CA TYR A 553 -7.89 -10.17 -4.11
C TYR A 553 -6.92 -10.35 -5.26
N THR A 554 -7.32 -9.91 -6.46
CA THR A 554 -6.48 -9.90 -7.66
C THR A 554 -6.25 -8.47 -8.16
N VAL A 555 -5.01 -8.16 -8.53
CA VAL A 555 -4.66 -6.92 -9.25
C VAL A 555 -3.86 -7.26 -10.50
N GLU A 556 -4.08 -6.49 -11.56
CA GLU A 556 -3.18 -6.48 -12.71
C GLU A 556 -2.15 -5.37 -12.50
N ARG A 557 -0.89 -5.61 -12.82
CA ARG A 557 0.17 -4.60 -12.72
C ARG A 557 1.07 -4.62 -13.93
N ILE A 558 1.60 -3.45 -14.25
CA ILE A 558 2.69 -3.28 -15.23
C ILE A 558 3.96 -3.05 -14.43
N ILE A 559 4.91 -3.97 -14.57
CA ILE A 559 6.18 -3.92 -13.86
C ILE A 559 7.36 -3.83 -14.82
N GLY A 560 8.48 -3.25 -14.38
CA GLY A 560 9.72 -3.24 -15.14
C GLY A 560 10.41 -4.59 -15.14
N LEU A 561 11.06 -4.92 -16.26
CA LEU A 561 11.82 -6.16 -16.41
C LEU A 561 13.11 -6.16 -15.59
N ALA A 562 13.64 -4.97 -15.25
CA ALA A 562 14.92 -4.80 -14.56
C ALA A 562 14.87 -5.25 -13.10
N ARG A 563 13.88 -4.77 -12.33
CA ARG A 563 13.73 -5.12 -10.90
C ARG A 563 12.31 -5.45 -10.48
N GLY A 564 11.34 -5.45 -11.39
CA GLY A 564 9.94 -5.65 -11.05
C GLY A 564 9.31 -4.42 -10.38
N GLU A 565 9.90 -3.23 -10.57
CA GLU A 565 9.34 -1.98 -10.11
C GLU A 565 7.95 -1.76 -10.72
N ILE A 566 7.00 -1.27 -9.93
CA ILE A 566 5.60 -1.18 -10.37
C ILE A 566 5.36 0.19 -10.99
N PHE A 567 4.95 0.24 -12.25
CA PHE A 567 4.55 1.47 -12.93
C PHE A 567 3.06 1.76 -12.78
N GLU A 568 2.25 0.70 -12.88
CA GLU A 568 0.80 0.80 -12.83
C GLU A 568 0.20 -0.42 -12.11
N GLU A 569 -0.83 -0.19 -11.29
CA GLU A 569 -1.70 -1.25 -10.75
C GLU A 569 -3.16 -0.97 -11.08
N ILE A 570 -3.84 -1.96 -11.67
CA ILE A 570 -5.23 -1.93 -12.08
C ILE A 570 -6.00 -2.95 -11.24
N ASN A 571 -6.94 -2.47 -10.43
CA ASN A 571 -7.89 -3.31 -9.72
C ASN A 571 -9.27 -3.20 -10.40
N ARG A 572 -9.57 -4.16 -11.28
CA ARG A 572 -10.82 -4.15 -12.07
C ARG A 572 -12.06 -4.28 -11.19
N GLU A 573 -12.00 -5.12 -10.16
CA GLU A 573 -13.11 -5.36 -9.23
C GLU A 573 -13.44 -4.11 -8.39
N GLU A 574 -12.42 -3.35 -8.00
CA GLU A 574 -12.56 -2.06 -7.29
C GLU A 574 -12.78 -0.88 -8.23
N SER A 575 -12.55 -1.06 -9.53
CA SER A 575 -12.62 0.01 -10.51
C SER A 575 -11.70 1.18 -10.18
N THR A 576 -10.48 0.85 -9.76
CA THR A 576 -9.43 1.82 -9.42
C THR A 576 -8.14 1.48 -10.15
N HIS A 577 -7.34 2.49 -10.45
CA HIS A 577 -6.00 2.33 -11.00
C HIS A 577 -5.01 3.22 -10.24
N ILE A 578 -3.77 2.78 -10.11
CA ILE A 578 -2.70 3.48 -9.41
C ILE A 578 -1.54 3.66 -10.38
N TYR A 579 -1.08 4.89 -10.57
CA TYR A 579 0.14 5.19 -11.31
C TYR A 579 1.27 5.56 -10.36
N ASN A 580 2.44 4.98 -10.58
CA ASN A 580 3.65 5.21 -9.81
C ASN A 580 4.68 5.96 -10.65
N THR A 581 5.15 7.08 -10.12
CA THR A 581 6.17 7.92 -10.74
C THR A 581 7.45 7.88 -9.94
N TYR A 582 8.58 7.78 -10.64
CA TYR A 582 9.92 7.77 -10.08
C TYR A 582 10.69 9.00 -10.55
N ASN A 583 11.25 9.74 -9.59
CA ASN A 583 12.16 10.87 -9.82
C ASN A 583 13.63 10.55 -9.46
N SER A 584 13.92 9.27 -9.19
CA SER A 584 15.28 8.77 -9.06
C SER A 584 15.37 7.36 -9.61
N SER A 585 16.31 7.13 -10.52
CA SER A 585 16.70 5.79 -11.00
C SER A 585 17.03 4.85 -9.84
N PHE A 586 17.72 5.34 -8.80
CA PHE A 586 18.08 4.52 -7.63
C PHE A 586 16.84 4.12 -6.80
N LEU A 587 15.88 5.03 -6.59
CA LEU A 587 14.64 4.68 -5.90
C LEU A 587 13.77 3.73 -6.71
N GLN A 588 13.81 3.84 -8.04
CA GLN A 588 13.15 2.91 -8.95
C GLN A 588 13.73 1.49 -8.84
N VAL A 589 15.06 1.34 -8.73
CA VAL A 589 15.69 0.03 -8.45
C VAL A 589 15.20 -0.59 -7.14
N LEU A 590 14.93 0.24 -6.13
CA LEU A 590 14.38 -0.22 -4.83
C LEU A 590 12.86 -0.48 -4.87
N GLY A 591 12.17 -0.19 -5.99
CA GLY A 591 10.71 -0.28 -6.08
C GLY A 591 9.95 0.75 -5.25
N ILE A 592 10.61 1.86 -4.85
CA ILE A 592 10.02 2.91 -4.01
C ILE A 592 9.61 4.07 -4.92
N ALA A 593 8.31 4.14 -5.24
CA ALA A 593 7.75 5.24 -6.01
C ALA A 593 7.89 6.57 -5.24
N THR A 594 8.35 7.61 -5.93
CA THR A 594 8.43 8.96 -5.34
C THR A 594 7.04 9.58 -5.19
N GLN A 595 6.13 9.24 -6.09
CA GLN A 595 4.72 9.58 -6.02
C GLN A 595 3.88 8.42 -6.53
N SER A 596 2.79 8.10 -5.84
CA SER A 596 1.77 7.15 -6.28
C SER A 596 0.41 7.83 -6.26
N VAL A 597 -0.26 7.90 -7.41
CA VAL A 597 -1.58 8.53 -7.52
C VAL A 597 -2.62 7.47 -7.84
N LYS A 598 -3.63 7.36 -6.96
CA LYS A 598 -4.76 6.46 -7.13
C LYS A 598 -5.93 7.22 -7.73
N TYR A 599 -6.55 6.64 -8.74
CA TYR A 599 -7.68 7.19 -9.46
C TYR A 599 -8.88 6.23 -9.45
N ASP A 600 -10.07 6.79 -9.62
CA ASP A 600 -11.28 6.02 -9.94
C ASP A 600 -11.38 5.71 -11.45
N PHE A 601 -12.41 4.94 -11.83
CA PHE A 601 -12.66 4.56 -13.23
C PHE A 601 -13.03 5.71 -14.17
N LYS A 602 -13.29 6.92 -13.64
CA LYS A 602 -13.53 8.13 -14.44
C LYS A 602 -12.30 9.05 -14.49
N GLY A 603 -11.19 8.67 -13.85
CA GLY A 603 -9.96 9.48 -13.80
C GLY A 603 -9.95 10.53 -12.68
N ASN A 604 -10.87 10.46 -11.70
CA ASN A 604 -10.79 11.35 -10.53
C ASN A 604 -9.75 10.82 -9.54
N ILE A 605 -8.91 11.71 -9.00
CA ILE A 605 -7.93 11.36 -7.98
C ILE A 605 -8.65 11.00 -6.67
N LEU A 606 -8.31 9.84 -6.10
CA LEU A 606 -8.79 9.34 -4.81
C LEU A 606 -7.76 9.54 -3.70
N SER A 607 -6.47 9.34 -3.99
CA SER A 607 -5.40 9.54 -3.02
C SER A 607 -4.04 9.71 -3.69
N GLU A 608 -3.14 10.45 -3.04
CA GLU A 608 -1.76 10.66 -3.50
C GLU A 608 -0.79 10.31 -2.38
N ALA A 609 0.13 9.39 -2.63
CA ALA A 609 1.21 9.05 -1.71
C ALA A 609 2.54 9.64 -2.21
N PHE A 610 3.36 10.16 -1.29
CA PHE A 610 4.64 10.80 -1.56
C PHE A 610 5.73 10.20 -0.68
N PHE A 611 6.92 10.03 -1.26
CA PHE A 611 8.12 9.60 -0.56
C PHE A 611 9.20 10.70 -0.63
N GLU A 612 9.61 11.24 0.54
CA GLU A 612 10.58 12.34 0.64
C GLU A 612 12.05 11.88 0.55
N GLY A 613 12.40 11.15 -0.51
CA GLY A 613 13.80 10.77 -0.82
C GLY A 613 14.62 10.33 0.39
N ARG A 614 15.70 11.05 0.71
CA ARG A 614 16.59 10.72 1.85
C ARG A 614 15.90 10.80 3.23
N LYS A 615 14.94 11.71 3.43
CA LYS A 615 14.21 11.85 4.71
C LYS A 615 13.16 10.77 4.92
N GLY A 616 12.77 10.07 3.84
CA GLY A 616 11.81 8.98 3.89
C GLY A 616 12.37 7.68 4.46
N PHE A 617 13.69 7.53 4.61
CA PHE A 617 14.30 6.36 5.23
C PHE A 617 14.58 6.57 6.71
N LYS A 618 14.19 5.59 7.53
CA LYS A 618 14.44 5.56 8.97
C LYS A 618 15.12 4.23 9.32
N VAL A 619 16.39 4.30 9.70
CA VAL A 619 17.16 3.13 10.13
C VAL A 619 16.80 2.82 11.58
N THR A 620 16.41 1.58 11.86
CA THR A 620 16.09 1.09 13.22
C THR A 620 16.93 -0.14 13.55
N SER A 621 16.95 -0.56 14.82
CA SER A 621 17.62 -1.80 15.25
C SER A 621 17.02 -3.07 14.62
N GLU A 622 15.78 -2.99 14.12
CA GLU A 622 15.04 -4.07 13.44
C GLU A 622 15.09 -3.95 11.90
N GLY A 623 15.92 -3.06 11.36
CA GLY A 623 16.05 -2.82 9.92
C GLY A 623 15.55 -1.45 9.45
N VAL A 624 15.46 -1.27 8.13
CA VAL A 624 15.08 0.01 7.50
C VAL A 624 13.56 0.12 7.37
N ARG A 625 13.03 1.28 7.75
CA ARG A 625 11.62 1.67 7.56
C ARG A 625 11.52 2.80 6.55
N VAL A 626 10.48 2.74 5.74
CA VAL A 626 10.13 3.67 4.65
C VAL A 626 8.89 4.45 5.07
N ILE A 627 9.00 5.78 5.03
CA ILE A 627 7.95 6.70 5.47
C ILE A 627 7.27 7.32 4.25
N PHE A 628 5.98 7.09 4.12
CA PHE A 628 5.13 7.67 3.09
C PHE A 628 4.18 8.70 3.70
N ARG A 629 3.97 9.82 2.98
CA ARG A 629 2.91 10.78 3.28
C ARG A 629 1.81 10.66 2.24
N ILE A 630 0.58 10.44 2.68
CA ILE A 630 -0.58 10.19 1.85
C ILE A 630 -1.58 11.32 2.06
N LYS A 631 -2.07 11.92 0.98
CA LYS A 631 -3.23 12.80 0.98
C LYS A 631 -4.43 11.99 0.48
N ASP A 632 -5.41 11.76 1.34
CA ASP A 632 -6.66 11.12 0.97
C ASP A 632 -7.66 12.18 0.52
N GLN A 633 -7.99 12.20 -0.77
CA GLN A 633 -8.89 13.19 -1.36
C GLN A 633 -10.37 12.90 -1.08
N VAL A 634 -10.69 11.67 -0.64
CA VAL A 634 -12.06 11.29 -0.26
C VAL A 634 -12.38 11.82 1.14
N THR A 635 -11.49 11.58 2.10
CA THR A 635 -11.69 11.95 3.52
C THR A 635 -11.10 13.31 3.90
N GLY A 636 -10.17 13.85 3.10
CA GLY A 636 -9.43 15.07 3.40
C GLY A 636 -8.30 14.87 4.43
N LEU A 637 -7.95 13.62 4.75
CA LEU A 637 -6.90 13.30 5.73
C LEU A 637 -5.50 13.36 5.14
N LYS A 638 -4.55 13.87 5.94
CA LYS A 638 -3.13 13.64 5.75
C LYS A 638 -2.71 12.44 6.61
N ILE A 639 -2.13 11.43 5.97
CA ILE A 639 -1.75 10.18 6.62
C ILE A 639 -0.24 9.99 6.46
N THR A 640 0.48 9.76 7.55
CA THR A 640 1.90 9.35 7.49
C THR A 640 2.02 7.89 7.89
N GLN A 641 2.54 7.05 7.00
CA GLN A 641 2.72 5.62 7.23
C GLN A 641 4.20 5.26 7.29
N GLU A 642 4.60 4.52 8.33
CA GLU A 642 5.94 3.94 8.51
C GLU A 642 5.85 2.43 8.25
N LYS A 643 6.41 1.98 7.11
CA LYS A 643 6.37 0.57 6.66
C LYS A 643 7.78 0.00 6.50
N ASP A 644 7.94 -1.31 6.58
CA ASP A 644 9.17 -1.96 6.08
C ASP A 644 9.03 -2.39 4.61
N PHE A 645 10.12 -2.93 4.04
CA PHE A 645 10.15 -3.40 2.66
C PHE A 645 9.29 -4.65 2.41
N LEU A 646 8.88 -5.37 3.48
CA LEU A 646 7.97 -6.51 3.43
C LEU A 646 6.50 -6.09 3.55
N GLY A 647 6.23 -4.78 3.63
CA GLY A 647 4.88 -4.22 3.64
C GLY A 647 4.24 -4.14 5.03
N LYS A 648 4.95 -4.49 6.11
CA LYS A 648 4.42 -4.39 7.48
C LYS A 648 4.33 -2.92 7.89
N LEU A 649 3.12 -2.47 8.23
CA LEU A 649 2.85 -1.12 8.71
C LEU A 649 3.05 -1.06 10.22
N TYR A 650 4.07 -0.34 10.71
CA TYR A 650 4.37 -0.25 12.15
C TYR A 650 3.67 0.94 12.81
N ARG A 651 3.55 2.05 12.07
CA ARG A 651 2.98 3.29 12.59
C ARG A 651 2.18 3.99 11.51
N GLU A 652 1.00 4.47 11.86
CA GLU A 652 0.18 5.31 11.01
C GLU A 652 -0.27 6.54 11.81
N LYS A 653 0.09 7.73 11.36
CA LYS A 653 -0.45 8.98 11.88
C LYS A 653 -1.51 9.53 10.95
N ARG A 654 -2.64 9.98 11.48
CA ARG A 654 -3.72 10.63 10.74
C ARG A 654 -3.94 12.02 11.32
N GLU A 655 -3.84 13.04 10.49
CA GLU A 655 -4.01 14.43 10.91
C GLU A 655 -4.94 15.21 9.98
N ASN A 656 -5.72 16.10 10.58
CA ASN A 656 -6.38 17.24 9.96
C ASN A 656 -6.68 18.31 11.03
N HIS A 657 -7.62 19.21 10.78
CA HIS A 657 -8.02 20.25 11.75
C HIS A 657 -8.81 19.72 12.96
N LEU A 658 -9.36 18.50 12.92
CA LEU A 658 -10.20 17.92 13.98
C LEU A 658 -9.53 16.78 14.74
N ILE A 659 -8.74 15.96 14.05
CA ILE A 659 -8.10 14.77 14.62
C ILE A 659 -6.59 14.83 14.43
N HIS A 660 -5.88 14.35 15.44
CA HIS A 660 -4.45 14.07 15.36
C HIS A 660 -4.20 12.77 16.10
N ARG A 661 -4.15 11.65 15.37
CA ARG A 661 -4.12 10.30 15.96
C ARG A 661 -2.97 9.49 15.44
N GLU A 662 -2.48 8.59 16.28
CA GLU A 662 -1.44 7.63 15.94
C GLU A 662 -1.91 6.21 16.25
N ARG A 663 -1.87 5.34 15.24
CA ARG A 663 -2.01 3.90 15.39
C ARG A 663 -0.65 3.23 15.35
N ARG A 664 -0.36 2.39 16.34
CA ARG A 664 0.83 1.53 16.41
C ARG A 664 0.42 0.08 16.24
N PHE A 665 1.15 -0.65 15.40
CA PHE A 665 0.89 -2.05 15.08
C PHE A 665 2.03 -2.92 15.59
N TYR A 666 1.69 -4.10 16.11
CA TYR A 666 2.63 -5.02 16.73
C TYR A 666 2.54 -6.39 16.05
N PHE A 667 3.70 -6.94 15.70
CA PHE A 667 3.86 -8.16 14.92
C PHE A 667 4.55 -9.23 15.77
N ASP A 668 3.86 -9.73 16.79
CA ASP A 668 4.43 -10.66 17.77
C ASP A 668 4.29 -12.12 17.33
N ASN A 669 3.33 -12.43 16.46
CA ASN A 669 3.17 -13.75 15.85
C ASN A 669 3.86 -13.81 14.47
N PRO A 670 4.88 -14.68 14.29
CA PRO A 670 5.62 -14.83 13.03
C PRO A 670 4.73 -15.15 11.83
N PHE A 671 3.79 -16.07 11.98
CA PHE A 671 2.91 -16.51 10.90
C PHE A 671 1.99 -15.39 10.43
N LEU A 672 1.39 -14.61 11.35
CA LEU A 672 0.57 -13.44 11.00
C LEU A 672 1.41 -12.33 10.36
N ALA A 673 2.62 -12.09 10.89
CA ALA A 673 3.54 -11.09 10.37
C ALA A 673 3.92 -11.35 8.91
N GLY A 674 4.06 -12.63 8.52
CA GLY A 674 4.31 -13.02 7.13
C GLY A 674 3.20 -12.62 6.15
N PHE A 675 1.95 -12.47 6.61
CA PHE A 675 0.85 -11.93 5.82
C PHE A 675 0.68 -10.41 5.96
N GLY A 676 1.60 -9.72 6.64
CA GLY A 676 1.50 -8.29 6.93
C GLY A 676 0.41 -7.95 7.97
N VAL A 677 -0.06 -8.93 8.73
CA VAL A 677 -1.16 -8.78 9.69
C VAL A 677 -0.60 -8.60 11.10
N ALA A 678 -0.94 -7.47 11.72
CA ALA A 678 -0.56 -7.21 13.11
C ALA A 678 -1.31 -8.13 14.07
N THR A 679 -0.62 -8.64 15.08
CA THR A 679 -1.22 -9.45 16.16
C THR A 679 -2.16 -8.58 17.00
N HIS A 680 -1.75 -7.35 17.28
CA HIS A 680 -2.56 -6.34 17.94
C HIS A 680 -2.13 -4.93 17.51
N SER A 681 -2.97 -3.93 17.78
CA SER A 681 -2.67 -2.52 17.53
C SER A 681 -3.24 -1.63 18.64
N SER A 682 -2.69 -0.43 18.79
CA SER A 682 -3.16 0.57 19.75
C SER A 682 -3.28 1.92 19.08
N ASP A 683 -4.40 2.59 19.31
CA ASP A 683 -4.69 3.93 18.81
C ASP A 683 -4.54 4.93 19.94
N PHE A 684 -3.82 6.02 19.67
CA PHE A 684 -3.57 7.12 20.58
C PHE A 684 -4.10 8.42 19.97
N ASP A 685 -4.77 9.22 20.77
CA ASP A 685 -5.05 10.62 20.44
C ASP A 685 -3.86 11.46 20.85
N LEU A 686 -3.20 12.10 19.89
CA LEU A 686 -1.97 12.85 20.12
C LEU A 686 -2.25 14.23 20.74
N SER A 687 -3.49 14.74 20.62
CA SER A 687 -3.89 15.99 21.27
C SER A 687 -4.01 15.83 22.79
N THR A 688 -4.57 14.72 23.26
CA THR A 688 -4.74 14.43 24.70
C THR A 688 -3.68 13.50 25.30
N GLY A 689 -2.92 12.79 24.47
CA GLY A 689 -1.97 11.74 24.87
C GLY A 689 -2.63 10.41 25.29
N LEU A 690 -3.96 10.30 25.21
CA LEU A 690 -4.71 9.15 25.69
C LEU A 690 -4.71 7.99 24.68
N LYS A 691 -4.65 6.76 25.18
CA LYS A 691 -4.92 5.55 24.40
C LYS A 691 -6.44 5.39 24.22
N ILE A 692 -6.94 5.54 23.00
CA ILE A 692 -8.38 5.56 22.71
C ILE A 692 -8.95 4.19 22.35
N SER A 693 -8.14 3.31 21.75
CA SER A 693 -8.55 1.94 21.47
C SER A 693 -7.40 0.94 21.38
N ALA A 694 -7.71 -0.32 21.63
CA ALA A 694 -6.82 -1.45 21.42
C ALA A 694 -7.51 -2.48 20.51
N SER A 695 -6.81 -3.00 19.51
CA SER A 695 -7.33 -4.04 18.63
C SER A 695 -6.48 -5.30 18.73
N LYS A 696 -7.11 -6.48 18.65
CA LYS A 696 -6.46 -7.80 18.67
C LYS A 696 -6.98 -8.66 17.51
N PHE A 697 -6.07 -9.35 16.84
CA PHE A 697 -6.40 -10.31 15.79
C PHE A 697 -7.21 -11.48 16.35
N LEU A 698 -8.24 -11.92 15.62
CA LEU A 698 -9.03 -13.11 15.96
C LEU A 698 -8.79 -14.26 14.99
N ARG A 699 -8.97 -14.04 13.68
CA ARG A 699 -8.78 -15.06 12.64
C ARG A 699 -8.66 -14.48 11.24
N PHE A 700 -8.10 -15.27 10.33
CA PHE A 700 -8.37 -15.15 8.90
C PHE A 700 -9.78 -15.67 8.60
N ASN A 701 -10.52 -14.97 7.74
CA ASN A 701 -11.92 -15.28 7.45
C ASN A 701 -12.11 -15.88 6.03
N VAL A 702 -13.34 -16.30 5.74
CA VAL A 702 -13.70 -16.98 4.48
C VAL A 702 -13.72 -16.06 3.26
N TRP A 703 -13.69 -14.74 3.46
CA TRP A 703 -13.66 -13.72 2.41
C TRP A 703 -12.23 -13.28 2.07
N GLY A 704 -11.23 -14.08 2.46
CA GLY A 704 -9.82 -13.82 2.18
C GLY A 704 -9.24 -12.63 2.94
N GLY A 705 -9.88 -12.18 4.01
CA GLY A 705 -9.44 -11.07 4.85
C GLY A 705 -9.24 -11.47 6.31
N VAL A 706 -9.35 -10.49 7.20
CA VAL A 706 -9.02 -10.63 8.63
C VAL A 706 -10.15 -10.12 9.53
N THR A 707 -10.28 -10.72 10.71
CA THR A 707 -11.23 -10.32 11.73
C THR A 707 -10.48 -9.86 12.98
N PHE A 708 -10.80 -8.66 13.47
CA PHE A 708 -10.20 -8.06 14.66
C PHE A 708 -11.26 -7.76 15.71
N LYS A 709 -10.94 -7.98 17.00
CA LYS A 709 -11.66 -7.37 18.12
C LYS A 709 -11.01 -6.04 18.44
N THR A 710 -11.79 -4.97 18.62
CA THR A 710 -11.34 -3.63 18.98
C THR A 710 -12.10 -3.13 20.19
N ASP A 711 -11.40 -2.85 21.28
CA ASP A 711 -11.97 -2.27 22.49
C ASP A 711 -11.79 -0.75 22.45
N LYS A 712 -12.90 0.00 22.51
CA LYS A 712 -12.95 1.46 22.58
C LYS A 712 -12.87 1.88 24.05
N LEU A 713 -11.64 2.15 24.51
CA LEU A 713 -11.33 2.32 25.93
C LEU A 713 -12.05 3.51 26.57
N ILE A 714 -12.23 4.62 25.83
CA ILE A 714 -12.92 5.81 26.34
C ILE A 714 -14.45 5.61 26.44
N LYS A 715 -15.05 4.93 25.46
CA LYS A 715 -16.50 4.67 25.41
C LYS A 715 -16.92 3.44 26.24
N GLY A 716 -15.97 2.58 26.60
CA GLY A 716 -16.26 1.34 27.34
C GLY A 716 -17.06 0.31 26.53
N ILE A 717 -16.88 0.29 25.20
CA ILE A 717 -17.55 -0.64 24.28
C ILE A 717 -16.52 -1.47 23.51
N SER A 718 -16.95 -2.64 23.04
CA SER A 718 -16.14 -3.50 22.18
C SER A 718 -16.76 -3.62 20.78
N LYS A 719 -15.91 -3.86 19.78
CA LYS A 719 -16.32 -4.15 18.41
C LYS A 719 -15.58 -5.36 17.87
N ILE A 720 -16.22 -6.20 17.07
CA ILE A 720 -15.54 -7.13 16.17
C ILE A 720 -15.77 -6.68 14.74
N VAL A 721 -14.69 -6.40 14.02
CA VAL A 721 -14.73 -5.91 12.64
C VAL A 721 -14.22 -7.00 11.73
N VAL A 722 -15.03 -7.35 10.72
CA VAL A 722 -14.69 -8.33 9.69
C VAL A 722 -14.32 -7.57 8.42
N PHE A 723 -13.06 -7.69 8.01
CA PHE A 723 -12.57 -7.13 6.76
C PHE A 723 -12.52 -8.20 5.66
N ASP A 724 -12.85 -7.83 4.43
CA ASP A 724 -12.54 -8.65 3.25
C ASP A 724 -11.03 -8.60 2.93
N GLY A 725 -10.62 -9.35 1.91
CA GLY A 725 -9.22 -9.38 1.47
C GLY A 725 -8.65 -8.03 1.01
N LYS A 726 -9.51 -7.07 0.64
CA LYS A 726 -9.11 -5.74 0.17
C LYS A 726 -9.12 -4.68 1.26
N GLY A 727 -9.44 -5.09 2.49
CA GLY A 727 -9.56 -4.21 3.65
C GLY A 727 -10.87 -3.40 3.70
N LYS A 728 -11.93 -3.83 2.99
CA LYS A 728 -13.28 -3.28 3.18
C LYS A 728 -13.94 -3.92 4.37
N ILE A 729 -14.75 -3.14 5.07
CA ILE A 729 -15.54 -3.64 6.19
C ILE A 729 -16.73 -4.39 5.61
N LEU A 730 -16.89 -5.67 5.94
CA LEU A 730 -18.08 -6.46 5.57
C LEU A 730 -19.12 -6.43 6.69
N ARG A 731 -18.66 -6.58 7.93
CA ARG A 731 -19.51 -6.63 9.12
C ARG A 731 -18.85 -5.96 10.31
N ILE A 732 -19.63 -5.24 11.11
CA ILE A 732 -19.24 -4.74 12.42
C ILE A 732 -20.22 -5.28 13.46
N TYR A 733 -19.69 -5.98 14.45
CA TYR A 733 -20.41 -6.42 15.63
C TYR A 733 -20.05 -5.48 16.78
N GLU A 734 -21.01 -4.86 17.46
CA GLU A 734 -20.77 -3.82 18.46
C GLU A 734 -21.68 -4.00 19.69
N GLY A 735 -21.16 -3.64 20.86
CA GLY A 735 -21.91 -3.67 22.11
C GLY A 735 -21.04 -3.38 23.33
N ASP A 736 -21.67 -3.34 24.51
CA ASP A 736 -20.97 -3.26 25.80
C ASP A 736 -20.17 -4.54 26.13
N LYS A 737 -20.68 -5.69 25.67
CA LYS A 737 -20.01 -7.00 25.69
C LYS A 737 -20.05 -7.62 24.31
N VAL A 738 -18.87 -7.76 23.70
CA VAL A 738 -18.70 -8.47 22.42
C VAL A 738 -17.76 -9.63 22.61
N GLU A 739 -18.25 -10.83 22.29
CA GLU A 739 -17.56 -12.09 22.50
C GLU A 739 -17.35 -12.85 21.19
N PHE A 740 -16.21 -13.54 21.12
CA PHE A 740 -15.87 -14.45 20.04
C PHE A 740 -15.59 -15.82 20.65
N LYS A 741 -16.51 -16.77 20.47
CA LYS A 741 -16.40 -18.12 21.04
C LYS A 741 -16.74 -19.15 19.96
N GLU A 742 -15.87 -20.15 19.79
CA GLU A 742 -16.07 -21.26 18.83
C GLU A 742 -16.37 -20.81 17.39
N GLY A 743 -15.84 -19.64 16.98
CA GLY A 743 -16.05 -19.10 15.64
C GLY A 743 -17.35 -18.31 15.43
N LEU A 744 -18.22 -18.26 16.46
CA LEU A 744 -19.41 -17.43 16.53
C LEU A 744 -19.08 -16.08 17.18
N ILE A 745 -19.82 -15.04 16.78
CA ILE A 745 -19.70 -13.69 17.33
C ILE A 745 -21.02 -13.32 17.99
N TYR A 746 -20.96 -12.92 19.26
CA TYR A 746 -22.10 -12.44 20.03
C TYR A 746 -21.93 -10.94 20.28
N ALA A 747 -22.95 -10.16 19.91
CA ALA A 747 -22.98 -8.71 20.08
C ALA A 747 -24.42 -8.20 20.10
N GLN A 748 -24.63 -7.00 20.65
CA GLN A 748 -25.95 -6.34 20.67
C GLN A 748 -26.37 -5.91 19.27
N LYS A 749 -25.42 -5.41 18.48
CA LYS A 749 -25.67 -4.80 17.18
C LYS A 749 -24.74 -5.38 16.11
N VAL A 750 -25.26 -5.55 14.89
CA VAL A 750 -24.50 -5.94 13.69
C VAL A 750 -24.82 -5.02 12.52
N ASP A 751 -23.82 -4.33 11.99
CA ASP A 751 -23.93 -3.61 10.72
C ASP A 751 -23.32 -4.47 9.60
N ILE A 752 -24.05 -4.69 8.50
CA ILE A 752 -23.61 -5.40 7.29
C ILE A 752 -23.46 -4.39 6.14
N TYR A 753 -22.33 -4.46 5.44
CA TYR A 753 -21.92 -3.49 4.43
C TYR A 753 -21.87 -4.14 3.03
N SER A 754 -22.54 -3.52 2.07
CA SER A 754 -22.59 -3.98 0.67
C SER A 754 -21.94 -2.95 -0.27
N TYR A 755 -21.19 -3.41 -1.28
CA TYR A 755 -20.39 -2.55 -2.17
C TYR A 755 -20.79 -2.72 -3.65
N GLU A 756 -22.07 -2.83 -3.95
CA GLU A 756 -22.58 -3.16 -5.28
C GLU A 756 -22.31 -2.05 -6.30
N GLN A 757 -22.47 -0.78 -5.91
CA GLN A 757 -22.31 0.34 -6.83
C GLN A 757 -20.84 0.74 -7.05
N ARG A 758 -20.43 0.83 -8.33
CA ARG A 758 -19.05 1.08 -8.76
C ARG A 758 -18.43 2.37 -8.19
N TRP A 759 -19.20 3.46 -8.13
CA TRP A 759 -18.72 4.78 -7.69
C TRP A 759 -18.37 4.82 -6.20
N TRP A 760 -19.25 4.26 -5.35
CA TRP A 760 -19.03 4.14 -3.91
C TRP A 760 -17.91 3.13 -3.59
N ARG A 761 -17.91 2.00 -4.31
CA ARG A 761 -16.90 0.95 -4.19
C ARG A 761 -15.47 1.48 -4.35
N ALA A 762 -15.21 2.26 -5.41
CA ALA A 762 -13.89 2.84 -5.67
C ALA A 762 -13.37 3.71 -4.51
N ARG A 763 -14.30 4.35 -3.77
CA ARG A 763 -14.05 5.22 -2.60
C ARG A 763 -14.03 4.46 -1.27
N ARG A 764 -14.15 3.13 -1.30
CA ARG A 764 -14.30 2.26 -0.12
C ARG A 764 -15.50 2.62 0.76
N ILE A 765 -16.54 3.20 0.18
CA ILE A 765 -17.81 3.47 0.85
C ILE A 765 -18.81 2.40 0.43
N ALA A 766 -19.54 1.84 1.40
CA ALA A 766 -20.58 0.85 1.11
C ALA A 766 -21.78 1.53 0.45
N SER A 767 -22.32 0.94 -0.60
CA SER A 767 -23.53 1.42 -1.29
C SER A 767 -24.82 1.13 -0.53
N LYS A 768 -24.77 0.26 0.47
CA LYS A 768 -25.86 -0.02 1.41
C LYS A 768 -25.26 -0.50 2.72
N VAL A 769 -25.83 -0.04 3.84
CA VAL A 769 -25.55 -0.60 5.16
C VAL A 769 -26.87 -1.05 5.78
N GLU A 770 -26.92 -2.28 6.25
CA GLU A 770 -28.08 -2.86 6.95
C GLU A 770 -27.70 -3.11 8.40
N ARG A 771 -28.50 -2.58 9.32
CA ARG A 771 -28.31 -2.78 10.76
C ARG A 771 -29.29 -3.81 11.27
N PHE A 772 -28.74 -4.79 11.97
CA PHE A 772 -29.47 -5.83 12.68
C PHE A 772 -29.14 -5.77 14.17
N ILE A 773 -30.09 -6.18 14.99
CA ILE A 773 -29.96 -6.22 16.45
C ILE A 773 -30.32 -7.63 16.91
N TRP A 774 -29.67 -8.05 17.99
CA TRP A 774 -29.88 -9.34 18.61
C TRP A 774 -30.57 -9.17 19.96
N ASP A 775 -31.70 -9.85 20.17
CA ASP A 775 -32.08 -10.24 21.52
C ASP A 775 -31.29 -11.47 21.99
N SER A 776 -31.04 -11.52 23.29
CA SER A 776 -30.39 -12.60 24.03
C SER A 776 -31.05 -13.97 23.84
N LEU A 777 -32.36 -14.04 23.56
CA LEU A 777 -33.06 -15.28 23.18
C LEU A 777 -32.93 -15.55 21.67
N ALA A 778 -33.09 -14.53 20.81
CA ALA A 778 -32.97 -14.63 19.35
C ALA A 778 -31.58 -15.08 18.84
N GLN A 779 -30.51 -14.82 19.59
CA GLN A 779 -29.16 -15.33 19.28
C GLN A 779 -29.08 -16.86 19.20
N ARG A 780 -29.95 -17.58 19.92
CA ARG A 780 -30.02 -19.05 19.86
C ARG A 780 -30.78 -19.54 18.62
N GLU A 781 -31.73 -18.76 18.13
CA GLU A 781 -32.63 -19.14 17.03
C GLU A 781 -32.19 -18.60 15.64
N ARG A 782 -31.13 -17.80 15.59
CA ARG A 782 -30.54 -17.22 14.34
C ARG A 782 -31.48 -16.30 13.55
N VAL A 783 -32.48 -15.71 14.19
CA VAL A 783 -33.36 -14.74 13.54
C VAL A 783 -32.72 -13.35 13.62
N LEU A 784 -32.26 -12.84 12.48
CA LEU A 784 -31.75 -11.47 12.35
C LEU A 784 -32.91 -10.54 12.01
N ILE A 785 -33.24 -9.61 12.92
CA ILE A 785 -34.25 -8.59 12.66
C ILE A 785 -33.56 -7.36 12.04
N SER A 786 -33.93 -7.03 10.79
CA SER A 786 -33.41 -5.84 10.10
C SER A 786 -34.10 -4.59 10.64
N VAL A 787 -33.36 -3.74 11.32
CA VAL A 787 -33.91 -2.58 12.02
C VAL A 787 -33.77 -1.30 11.19
N ARG A 788 -32.66 -1.16 10.45
CA ARG A 788 -32.37 0.05 9.67
C ARG A 788 -31.65 -0.27 8.37
N SER A 789 -31.91 0.54 7.34
CA SER A 789 -31.14 0.54 6.09
C SER A 789 -30.66 1.95 5.76
N SER A 790 -29.38 2.07 5.43
CA SER A 790 -28.74 3.33 5.11
C SER A 790 -28.17 3.31 3.69
N LEU A 791 -28.48 4.32 2.89
CA LEU A 791 -28.02 4.47 1.51
C LEU A 791 -27.22 5.78 1.36
N PRO A 792 -25.98 5.73 0.84
CA PRO A 792 -25.19 6.93 0.62
C PRO A 792 -25.73 7.71 -0.60
N TYR A 793 -25.73 9.04 -0.48
CA TYR A 793 -26.24 9.95 -1.52
C TYR A 793 -25.13 10.82 -2.13
N ALA A 794 -24.35 11.52 -1.30
CA ALA A 794 -23.30 12.43 -1.78
C ALA A 794 -22.13 12.57 -0.79
N ILE A 795 -20.97 12.99 -1.30
CA ILE A 795 -19.83 13.45 -0.50
C ILE A 795 -19.70 14.95 -0.70
N LYS A 796 -19.70 15.74 0.38
CA LYS A 796 -19.59 17.20 0.32
C LYS A 796 -18.92 17.78 1.56
N ASP A 797 -18.53 19.04 1.46
CA ASP A 797 -18.14 19.83 2.63
C ASP A 797 -19.40 20.43 3.26
N LEU A 798 -19.54 20.29 4.57
CA LEU A 798 -20.68 20.76 5.34
C LEU A 798 -20.18 21.60 6.53
N THR A 799 -20.68 22.83 6.63
CA THR A 799 -20.50 23.66 7.82
C THR A 799 -21.72 23.51 8.73
N THR A 800 -21.44 23.09 9.96
CA THR A 800 -22.42 23.01 11.06
C THR A 800 -22.11 24.07 12.10
N TYR A 801 -22.96 24.21 13.12
CA TYR A 801 -22.68 25.07 14.26
C TYR A 801 -21.34 24.75 14.95
N TYR A 802 -20.91 23.49 14.93
CA TYR A 802 -19.69 23.02 15.60
C TYR A 802 -18.46 22.93 14.68
N GLY A 803 -18.54 23.46 13.46
CA GLY A 803 -17.42 23.55 12.53
C GLY A 803 -17.68 22.95 11.16
N ALA A 804 -16.63 22.94 10.34
CA ALA A 804 -16.65 22.42 8.98
C ALA A 804 -16.14 20.98 8.89
N TYR A 805 -16.87 20.14 8.17
CA TYR A 805 -16.63 18.71 8.05
C TYR A 805 -16.71 18.24 6.59
N ARG A 806 -15.86 17.29 6.22
CA ARG A 806 -16.05 16.49 5.01
C ARG A 806 -16.99 15.34 5.34
N VAL A 807 -18.18 15.32 4.75
CA VAL A 807 -19.26 14.41 5.16
C VAL A 807 -19.74 13.52 4.03
N LEU A 808 -20.23 12.34 4.43
CA LEU A 808 -21.08 11.46 3.65
C LEU A 808 -22.54 11.74 4.01
N GLU A 809 -23.31 12.23 3.05
CA GLU A 809 -24.76 12.33 3.15
C GLU A 809 -25.39 10.96 2.91
N VAL A 810 -26.24 10.54 3.85
CA VAL A 810 -26.86 9.22 3.89
C VAL A 810 -28.34 9.37 4.15
N GLU A 811 -29.19 8.66 3.41
CA GLU A 811 -30.60 8.48 3.75
C GLU A 811 -30.73 7.22 4.60
N GLU A 812 -31.25 7.35 5.82
CA GLU A 812 -31.56 6.25 6.73
C GLU A 812 -33.08 6.04 6.80
N GLY A 813 -33.52 4.80 6.55
CA GLY A 813 -34.91 4.38 6.67
C GLY A 813 -35.14 3.46 7.86
N ARG A 814 -36.27 3.64 8.55
CA ARG A 814 -36.83 2.71 9.55
C ARG A 814 -38.20 2.21 9.06
N PRO A 815 -38.27 1.03 8.44
CA PRO A 815 -39.47 0.57 7.73
C PRO A 815 -40.72 0.45 8.62
N LYS A 816 -40.61 -0.19 9.80
CA LYS A 816 -41.75 -0.39 10.72
C LYS A 816 -42.36 0.92 11.21
N LEU A 817 -41.53 1.94 11.42
CA LEU A 817 -41.98 3.28 11.80
C LEU A 817 -42.46 4.12 10.60
N GLY A 818 -42.23 3.69 9.36
CA GLY A 818 -42.45 4.52 8.16
C GLY A 818 -41.58 5.77 8.14
N MET A 819 -40.37 5.69 8.71
CA MET A 819 -39.54 6.86 9.01
C MET A 819 -38.35 6.96 8.05
N ARG A 820 -38.03 8.18 7.60
CA ARG A 820 -36.86 8.50 6.77
C ARG A 820 -36.18 9.78 7.24
N MET A 821 -34.87 9.74 7.32
CA MET A 821 -34.07 10.90 7.71
C MET A 821 -32.79 10.98 6.88
N THR A 822 -32.25 12.19 6.77
CA THR A 822 -30.92 12.41 6.18
C THR A 822 -29.91 12.60 7.29
N ILE A 823 -28.81 11.85 7.23
CA ILE A 823 -27.71 11.92 8.20
C ILE A 823 -26.45 12.32 7.44
N TRP A 824 -25.70 13.28 7.98
CA TRP A 824 -24.37 13.63 7.49
C TRP A 824 -23.32 13.04 8.42
N ILE A 825 -22.62 12.03 7.94
CA ILE A 825 -21.60 11.30 8.68
C ILE A 825 -20.24 11.89 8.34
N ASN A 826 -19.48 12.31 9.34
CA ASN A 826 -18.10 12.74 9.15
C ASN A 826 -17.26 11.56 8.61
N LEU A 827 -16.68 11.73 7.42
CA LEU A 827 -15.90 10.69 6.75
C LEU A 827 -14.60 10.32 7.49
N ILE A 828 -14.15 11.17 8.40
CA ILE A 828 -12.89 10.99 9.14
C ILE A 828 -13.04 9.98 10.29
N ASN A 829 -14.09 10.10 11.10
CA ASN A 829 -14.30 9.32 12.32
C ASN A 829 -15.63 8.56 12.37
N GLY A 830 -16.46 8.68 11.33
CA GLY A 830 -17.74 8.00 11.21
C GLY A 830 -18.83 8.49 12.17
N GLN A 831 -18.68 9.67 12.78
CA GLN A 831 -19.69 10.23 13.68
C GLN A 831 -20.75 11.06 12.91
N PRO A 832 -22.04 11.00 13.29
CA PRO A 832 -23.09 11.81 12.66
C PRO A 832 -23.02 13.26 13.15
N VAL A 833 -22.63 14.20 12.30
CA VAL A 833 -22.47 15.62 12.69
C VAL A 833 -23.72 16.46 12.45
N ARG A 834 -24.63 15.97 11.59
CA ARG A 834 -25.94 16.55 11.37
C ARG A 834 -26.98 15.47 11.07
N ILE A 835 -28.20 15.67 11.56
CA ILE A 835 -29.38 14.86 11.25
C ILE A 835 -30.50 15.80 10.81
N LYS A 836 -31.19 15.49 9.72
CA LYS A 836 -32.37 16.20 9.25
C LYS A 836 -33.56 15.25 9.21
N THR A 837 -34.61 15.62 9.92
CA THR A 837 -35.93 15.00 9.88
C THR A 837 -36.89 15.90 9.08
N PRO A 838 -38.15 15.49 8.85
CA PRO A 838 -39.16 16.35 8.22
C PRO A 838 -39.49 17.63 8.98
N TYR A 839 -39.14 17.74 10.27
CA TYR A 839 -39.48 18.90 11.11
C TYR A 839 -38.24 19.60 11.70
N HIS A 840 -37.12 18.90 11.82
CA HIS A 840 -35.98 19.35 12.61
C HIS A 840 -34.64 19.14 11.93
N LEU A 841 -33.69 19.97 12.34
CA LEU A 841 -32.28 19.84 12.03
C LEU A 841 -31.50 19.77 13.34
N ILE A 842 -30.66 18.74 13.49
CA ILE A 842 -29.89 18.49 14.70
C ILE A 842 -28.41 18.55 14.33
N ASP A 843 -27.68 19.51 14.88
CA ASP A 843 -26.22 19.59 14.79
C ASP A 843 -25.58 18.94 16.02
N ILE A 844 -24.49 18.19 15.82
CA ILE A 844 -23.83 17.43 16.89
C ILE A 844 -22.32 17.68 16.84
N GLY A 845 -21.75 18.09 17.98
CA GLY A 845 -20.34 18.39 18.15
C GLY A 845 -19.60 17.24 18.82
N PHE A 846 -18.49 16.80 18.21
CA PHE A 846 -17.61 15.76 18.76
C PHE A 846 -16.22 16.31 19.05
N ASN A 847 -15.62 15.87 20.16
CA ASN A 847 -14.24 16.20 20.49
C ASN A 847 -13.23 15.23 19.83
N SER A 848 -11.93 15.43 20.06
CA SER A 848 -10.86 14.60 19.48
C SER A 848 -10.91 13.13 19.91
N LEU A 849 -11.71 12.76 20.92
CA LEU A 849 -11.91 11.39 21.41
C LEU A 849 -13.14 10.70 20.80
N ASP A 850 -13.80 11.32 19.83
CA ASP A 850 -15.10 10.90 19.26
C ASP A 850 -16.23 10.87 20.31
N ILE A 851 -16.16 11.71 21.34
CA ILE A 851 -17.22 11.90 22.34
C ILE A 851 -18.04 13.13 21.98
N GLU A 852 -19.36 12.97 21.95
CA GLU A 852 -20.28 14.09 21.77
C GLU A 852 -20.15 15.03 22.97
N TYR A 853 -19.79 16.29 22.74
CA TYR A 853 -19.69 17.30 23.80
C TYR A 853 -20.93 18.20 23.86
N ALA A 854 -21.66 18.36 22.75
CA ALA A 854 -22.89 19.14 22.68
C ALA A 854 -23.72 18.79 21.44
N SER A 855 -25.02 19.09 21.47
CA SER A 855 -25.90 19.06 20.30
C SER A 855 -26.94 20.18 20.33
N ARG A 856 -27.42 20.61 19.16
CA ARG A 856 -28.49 21.61 19.02
C ARG A 856 -29.59 21.11 18.10
N LYS A 857 -30.82 21.03 18.60
CA LYS A 857 -32.03 20.74 17.82
C LYS A 857 -32.66 22.07 17.41
N MET A 858 -32.88 22.24 16.12
CA MET A 858 -33.48 23.42 15.52
C MET A 858 -34.69 23.03 14.66
N ASN A 859 -35.60 23.98 14.43
CA ASN A 859 -36.60 23.83 13.38
C ASN A 859 -35.95 23.95 11.98
N LEU A 860 -36.73 23.73 10.92
CA LEU A 860 -36.22 23.80 9.54
C LEU A 860 -35.77 25.21 9.12
N GLU A 861 -36.20 26.26 9.82
CA GLU A 861 -35.77 27.65 9.60
C GLU A 861 -34.47 28.00 10.35
N GLY A 862 -33.96 27.09 11.19
CA GLY A 862 -32.74 27.28 11.97
C GLY A 862 -32.94 27.93 13.36
N LYS A 863 -34.19 28.10 13.82
CA LYS A 863 -34.47 28.57 15.19
C LYS A 863 -34.24 27.45 16.20
N LEU A 864 -33.56 27.78 17.31
CA LEU A 864 -33.17 26.81 18.34
C LEU A 864 -34.39 26.34 19.16
N ILE A 865 -34.57 25.02 19.25
CA ILE A 865 -35.61 24.36 20.05
C ILE A 865 -35.03 23.83 21.35
N GLU A 866 -33.91 23.11 21.27
CA GLU A 866 -33.22 22.50 22.42
C GLU A 866 -31.71 22.50 22.20
N GLU A 867 -30.96 22.65 23.28
CA GLU A 867 -29.51 22.49 23.30
C GLU A 867 -29.14 21.47 24.38
N THR A 868 -28.14 20.64 24.09
CA THR A 868 -27.59 19.69 25.06
C THR A 868 -26.10 19.88 25.21
N THR A 869 -25.59 19.69 26.43
CA THR A 869 -24.16 19.72 26.77
C THR A 869 -23.79 18.47 27.55
N SER A 870 -22.70 17.80 27.16
CA SER A 870 -22.26 16.58 27.82
C SER A 870 -21.39 16.88 29.05
N LYS A 871 -21.54 16.09 30.11
CA LYS A 871 -20.71 16.18 31.31
C LYS A 871 -19.39 15.42 31.12
N LEU A 872 -18.34 16.18 30.79
CA LEU A 872 -17.00 15.66 30.48
C LEU A 872 -15.96 16.15 31.51
N ASP A 873 -14.84 15.43 31.62
CA ASP A 873 -13.67 15.91 32.37
C ASP A 873 -12.81 16.89 31.55
N SER A 874 -11.73 17.39 32.16
CA SER A 874 -10.81 18.36 31.53
C SER A 874 -10.08 17.84 30.29
N LEU A 875 -10.04 16.52 30.08
CA LEU A 875 -9.45 15.88 28.89
C LEU A 875 -10.52 15.51 27.85
N GLY A 876 -11.80 15.81 28.11
CA GLY A 876 -12.91 15.51 27.21
C GLY A 876 -13.44 14.07 27.32
N ARG A 877 -13.12 13.33 28.38
CA ARG A 877 -13.67 11.99 28.63
C ARG A 877 -15.04 12.08 29.31
N PRO A 878 -15.96 11.14 29.06
CA PRO A 878 -17.24 11.11 29.78
C PRO A 878 -17.02 10.86 31.28
N LEU A 879 -17.71 11.63 32.13
CA LEU A 879 -17.73 11.37 33.57
C LEU A 879 -18.50 10.06 33.87
N CYS A 880 -18.21 9.47 35.03
CA CYS A 880 -18.93 8.28 35.49
C CYS A 880 -20.43 8.60 35.65
N VAL A 881 -21.27 7.87 34.91
CA VAL A 881 -22.72 8.06 34.93
C VAL A 881 -23.35 7.18 36.00
N LYS A 882 -24.26 7.75 36.79
CA LYS A 882 -25.08 7.05 37.77
C LYS A 882 -26.55 7.32 37.49
N ASP A 883 -27.40 6.33 37.73
CA ASP A 883 -28.86 6.55 37.80
C ASP A 883 -29.25 7.24 39.13
N ALA A 884 -30.52 7.61 39.27
CA ALA A 884 -31.03 8.26 40.48
C ALA A 884 -30.97 7.35 41.73
N GLY A 885 -30.87 6.04 41.54
CA GLY A 885 -30.64 5.05 42.61
C GLY A 885 -29.17 4.88 43.01
N GLY A 886 -28.24 5.54 42.31
CA GLY A 886 -26.80 5.49 42.57
C GLY A 886 -26.05 4.35 41.86
N ARG A 887 -26.72 3.57 40.99
CA ARG A 887 -26.10 2.49 40.21
C ARG A 887 -25.22 3.06 39.11
N ILE A 888 -24.00 2.56 38.99
CA ILE A 888 -23.07 2.95 37.92
C ILE A 888 -23.51 2.32 36.59
N LEU A 889 -23.64 3.16 35.56
CA LEU A 889 -24.02 2.77 34.20
C LEU A 889 -22.79 2.85 33.27
N LYS A 890 -22.35 1.71 32.76
CA LYS A 890 -21.19 1.62 31.83
C LYS A 890 -21.59 1.97 30.41
N ALA A 891 -20.69 2.52 29.61
CA ALA A 891 -20.95 2.83 28.20
C ALA A 891 -22.13 3.79 27.95
N ARG A 892 -22.32 4.74 28.88
CA ARG A 892 -23.32 5.81 28.79
C ARG A 892 -22.65 7.18 28.80
N LEU A 893 -23.34 8.17 28.22
CA LEU A 893 -23.01 9.58 28.24
C LEU A 893 -24.10 10.34 29.00
N LEU A 894 -23.71 11.15 29.99
CA LEU A 894 -24.61 12.06 30.70
C LEU A 894 -24.62 13.41 29.99
N LYS A 895 -25.80 13.87 29.61
CA LYS A 895 -26.04 15.13 28.92
C LYS A 895 -27.01 15.98 29.73
N HIS A 896 -26.80 17.28 29.74
CA HIS A 896 -27.72 18.26 30.29
C HIS A 896 -28.43 18.97 29.14
N LEU A 897 -29.75 18.86 29.09
CA LEU A 897 -30.62 19.46 28.08
C LEU A 897 -31.23 20.75 28.64
N VAL A 898 -31.24 21.80 27.81
CA VAL A 898 -31.89 23.09 28.08
C VAL A 898 -32.79 23.46 26.90
N ASN A 899 -34.03 23.83 27.20
CA ASN A 899 -34.89 24.51 26.24
C ASN A 899 -34.76 26.03 26.44
N PRO A 900 -34.17 26.78 25.48
CA PRO A 900 -33.89 28.21 25.64
C PRO A 900 -35.14 29.07 25.70
N SER A 901 -36.27 28.59 25.19
CA SER A 901 -37.53 29.34 25.12
C SER A 901 -38.37 29.18 26.38
N THR A 902 -38.35 28.00 27.01
CA THR A 902 -39.13 27.70 28.22
C THR A 902 -38.31 27.65 29.51
N GLY A 903 -36.99 27.53 29.42
CA GLY A 903 -36.12 27.34 30.59
C GLY A 903 -36.13 25.91 31.14
N GLN A 904 -36.77 24.96 30.44
CA GLN A 904 -36.81 23.55 30.83
C GLN A 904 -35.40 22.97 30.92
N GLU A 905 -35.14 22.20 31.96
CA GLU A 905 -33.85 21.54 32.19
C GLU A 905 -34.05 20.08 32.55
N LYS A 906 -33.28 19.19 31.92
CA LYS A 906 -33.30 17.74 32.17
C LYS A 906 -31.90 17.17 32.00
N ASP A 907 -31.60 16.08 32.69
CA ASP A 907 -30.42 15.29 32.35
C ASP A 907 -30.85 14.06 31.53
N LEU A 908 -30.13 13.79 30.45
CA LEU A 908 -30.31 12.64 29.57
C LEU A 908 -29.14 11.69 29.74
N ILE A 909 -29.42 10.40 29.89
CA ILE A 909 -28.42 9.34 29.87
C ILE A 909 -28.58 8.59 28.55
N GLN A 910 -27.53 8.64 27.74
CA GLN A 910 -27.52 8.11 26.38
C GLN A 910 -26.54 6.94 26.26
N ARG A 911 -26.94 5.87 25.58
CA ARG A 911 -26.06 4.72 25.30
C ARG A 911 -25.09 5.04 24.16
N PHE A 912 -23.82 4.67 24.30
CA PHE A 912 -22.83 4.84 23.23
C PHE A 912 -23.02 3.88 22.04
N VAL A 913 -23.69 2.74 22.23
CA VAL A 913 -23.80 1.66 21.24
C VAL A 913 -24.70 2.04 20.06
N ASP A 914 -25.84 2.65 20.34
CA ASP A 914 -26.89 2.99 19.37
C ASP A 914 -27.30 4.47 19.37
N GLY A 915 -26.84 5.24 20.37
CA GLY A 915 -27.17 6.65 20.54
C GLY A 915 -28.58 6.89 21.13
N LEU A 916 -29.25 5.86 21.65
CA LEU A 916 -30.57 6.01 22.28
C LEU A 916 -30.46 6.52 23.71
N VAL A 917 -31.44 7.32 24.13
CA VAL A 917 -31.60 7.79 25.51
C VAL A 917 -32.40 6.73 26.26
N ASP A 918 -31.77 6.04 27.21
CA ASP A 918 -32.45 5.00 28.01
C ASP A 918 -32.97 5.53 29.35
N ILE A 919 -32.43 6.65 29.85
CA ILE A 919 -32.91 7.29 31.08
C ILE A 919 -32.97 8.82 30.92
N VAL A 920 -34.05 9.42 31.44
CA VAL A 920 -34.19 10.88 31.61
C VAL A 920 -34.38 11.20 33.09
N LEU A 921 -33.59 12.13 33.61
CA LEU A 921 -33.71 12.65 34.97
C LEU A 921 -34.37 14.02 34.93
N ILE A 922 -35.50 14.14 35.63
CA ILE A 922 -36.28 15.36 35.75
C ILE A 922 -36.21 15.81 37.21
N TYR A 923 -35.87 17.07 37.43
CA TYR A 923 -35.87 17.70 38.74
C TYR A 923 -37.16 18.54 38.88
N PRO A 924 -38.21 18.00 39.50
CA PRO A 924 -39.52 18.66 39.59
C PRO A 924 -39.44 19.93 40.44
N CYS A 925 -39.84 21.08 39.87
CA CYS A 925 -39.97 22.34 40.62
C CYS A 925 -41.28 22.38 41.44
N ALA A 926 -42.30 21.63 40.99
CA ALA A 926 -43.64 21.57 41.59
C ALA A 926 -43.74 20.69 42.86
N VAL A 927 -42.62 20.07 43.26
CA VAL A 927 -42.52 19.11 44.35
C VAL A 927 -41.36 19.55 45.27
N ASP A 928 -41.23 18.94 46.45
CA ASP A 928 -40.14 19.21 47.38
C ASP A 928 -38.76 19.19 46.69
N LYS A 929 -37.92 20.19 47.03
CA LYS A 929 -36.50 20.22 46.67
C LYS A 929 -35.87 18.91 47.17
N ASP A 930 -35.10 18.21 46.33
CA ASP A 930 -34.47 16.89 46.55
C ASP A 930 -35.19 15.66 45.93
N ILE A 931 -36.35 15.85 45.30
CA ILE A 931 -36.97 14.78 44.50
C ILE A 931 -36.35 14.73 43.10
N ILE A 932 -36.16 13.52 42.59
CA ILE A 932 -35.77 13.25 41.20
C ILE A 932 -36.79 12.28 40.60
N TRP A 933 -37.35 12.65 39.46
CA TRP A 933 -38.16 11.75 38.64
C TRP A 933 -37.27 11.13 37.56
N GLN A 934 -37.04 9.82 37.66
CA GLN A 934 -36.30 9.05 36.68
C GLN A 934 -37.27 8.37 35.72
N VAL A 935 -37.22 8.74 34.44
CA VAL A 935 -37.94 8.06 33.36
C VAL A 935 -37.00 7.02 32.75
N ASN A 936 -37.33 5.74 32.92
CA ASN A 936 -36.69 4.64 32.20
C ASN A 936 -37.42 4.43 30.88
N ILE A 937 -36.69 4.28 29.78
CA ILE A 937 -37.23 4.07 28.44
C ILE A 937 -36.83 2.67 27.97
N ASP A 938 -37.83 1.83 27.73
CA ASP A 938 -37.65 0.46 27.28
C ASP A 938 -37.84 0.42 25.76
N TYR A 939 -36.89 -0.23 25.07
CA TYR A 939 -36.90 -0.40 23.62
C TYR A 939 -37.10 -1.88 23.27
N ASP A 940 -37.87 -2.15 22.21
CA ASP A 940 -37.98 -3.48 21.61
C ASP A 940 -36.70 -3.85 20.81
N GLU A 941 -36.71 -5.04 20.23
CA GLU A 941 -35.61 -5.57 19.41
C GLU A 941 -35.35 -4.73 18.14
N GLU A 942 -36.30 -3.89 17.74
CA GLU A 942 -36.23 -2.98 16.59
C GLU A 942 -35.90 -1.53 17.00
N GLU A 943 -35.40 -1.31 18.22
CA GLU A 943 -35.10 0.04 18.74
C GLU A 943 -36.31 0.98 18.71
N ILE A 944 -37.53 0.44 18.79
CA ILE A 944 -38.77 1.18 18.96
C ILE A 944 -39.08 1.22 20.45
N GLU A 945 -39.48 2.39 20.95
CA GLU A 945 -39.88 2.51 22.35
C GLU A 945 -41.10 1.63 22.64
N ALA A 946 -40.90 0.57 23.43
CA ALA A 946 -41.95 -0.36 23.86
C ALA A 946 -42.73 0.17 25.07
N GLY A 947 -42.10 1.01 25.90
CA GLY A 947 -42.74 1.60 27.05
C GLY A 947 -41.79 2.50 27.84
N THR A 948 -42.35 3.17 28.85
CA THR A 948 -41.56 3.97 29.81
C THR A 948 -42.07 3.77 31.21
N GLN A 949 -41.19 3.95 32.19
CA GLN A 949 -41.54 3.95 33.60
C GLN A 949 -40.93 5.16 34.30
N THR A 950 -41.76 6.03 34.86
CA THR A 950 -41.31 7.17 35.68
C THR A 950 -41.37 6.81 37.16
N ILE A 951 -40.23 6.86 37.85
CA ILE A 951 -40.05 6.50 39.26
C ILE A 951 -39.49 7.70 40.02
N ALA A 952 -40.07 7.99 41.18
CA ALA A 952 -39.58 9.04 42.08
C ALA A 952 -38.51 8.50 43.04
N TYR A 953 -37.45 9.29 43.23
CA TYR A 953 -36.34 9.04 44.14
C TYR A 953 -36.07 10.23 45.05
N ARG A 954 -35.60 9.95 46.26
CA ARG A 954 -35.05 10.95 47.20
C ARG A 954 -33.75 10.38 47.78
N ASN A 955 -32.62 11.08 47.60
CA ASN A 955 -31.31 10.66 48.10
C ASN A 955 -30.96 9.18 47.80
N GLY A 956 -31.23 8.71 46.57
CA GLY A 956 -30.99 7.32 46.16
C GLY A 956 -32.08 6.32 46.52
N ARG A 957 -33.03 6.67 47.41
CA ARG A 957 -34.11 5.77 47.82
C ARG A 957 -35.33 5.91 46.89
N LYS A 958 -35.79 4.79 46.34
CA LYS A 958 -37.04 4.70 45.55
C LYS A 958 -38.25 5.00 46.44
N LEU A 959 -39.09 5.95 46.03
CA LEU A 959 -40.33 6.34 46.73
C LEU A 959 -41.57 5.67 46.13
N GLY A 960 -41.63 5.57 44.81
CA GLY A 960 -42.76 4.96 44.12
C GLY A 960 -42.79 5.29 42.63
N GLN A 961 -43.76 4.73 41.92
CA GLN A 961 -43.95 4.98 40.50
C GLN A 961 -44.92 6.14 40.28
N VAL A 962 -44.50 7.14 39.51
CA VAL A 962 -45.29 8.33 39.13
C VAL A 962 -46.25 7.96 38.01
N LYS A 963 -45.72 7.30 36.96
CA LYS A 963 -46.48 6.85 35.79
C LYS A 963 -45.74 5.78 34.99
N HIS A 964 -46.42 5.10 34.09
CA HIS A 964 -45.80 4.31 33.02
C HIS A 964 -46.59 4.38 31.72
N THR A 965 -45.92 4.07 30.61
CA THR A 965 -46.52 3.98 29.29
C THR A 965 -46.30 2.59 28.70
N ILE A 966 -47.29 2.12 27.94
CA ILE A 966 -47.21 0.95 27.07
C ILE A 966 -47.40 1.44 25.63
N THR A 967 -46.49 1.10 24.74
CA THR A 967 -46.62 1.39 23.30
C THR A 967 -47.29 0.22 22.59
N ASP A 968 -48.34 0.51 21.82
CA ASP A 968 -48.99 -0.45 20.93
C ASP A 968 -48.13 -0.63 19.66
N LEU A 969 -47.33 -1.69 19.65
CA LEU A 969 -46.38 -1.98 18.57
C LEU A 969 -47.07 -2.44 17.27
N GLU A 970 -48.29 -2.96 17.32
CA GLU A 970 -49.04 -3.39 16.13
C GLU A 970 -49.63 -2.20 15.39
N ARG A 971 -50.09 -1.19 16.13
CA ARG A 971 -50.67 0.03 15.57
C ARG A 971 -49.62 1.08 15.19
N THR A 972 -48.41 0.95 15.74
CA THR A 972 -47.26 1.84 15.48
C THR A 972 -46.81 1.77 14.01
N GLY A 973 -46.61 2.94 13.39
CA GLY A 973 -46.27 3.07 11.97
C GLY A 973 -46.60 4.45 11.40
N ASN A 974 -46.29 4.69 10.12
CA ASN A 974 -46.58 5.96 9.42
C ASN A 974 -46.12 7.23 10.17
N GLY A 975 -44.97 7.16 10.85
CA GLY A 975 -44.39 8.25 11.62
C GLY A 975 -45.05 8.52 12.98
N LYS A 976 -45.84 7.58 13.51
CA LYS A 976 -46.55 7.71 14.80
C LYS A 976 -46.32 6.50 15.73
N LEU A 977 -46.19 6.79 17.03
CA LEU A 977 -46.29 5.82 18.14
C LEU A 977 -47.66 5.98 18.81
N TYR A 978 -48.35 4.87 19.07
CA TYR A 978 -49.60 4.87 19.82
C TYR A 978 -49.32 4.38 21.24
N LYS A 979 -49.67 5.19 22.24
CA LYS A 979 -49.27 4.93 23.63
C LYS A 979 -50.46 5.00 24.57
N LYS A 980 -50.41 4.16 25.59
CA LYS A 980 -51.33 4.14 26.74
C LYS A 980 -50.54 4.43 28.01
N GLU A 981 -50.88 5.50 28.71
CA GLU A 981 -50.19 5.99 29.91
C GLU A 981 -51.06 5.83 31.14
N PHE A 982 -50.49 5.28 32.21
CA PHE A 982 -51.14 5.05 33.49
C PHE A 982 -50.44 5.84 34.60
N PHE A 983 -51.22 6.52 35.44
CA PHE A 983 -50.74 7.37 36.52
C PHE A 983 -50.83 6.68 37.90
N ALA A 984 -50.06 7.16 38.88
CA ALA A 984 -49.99 6.60 40.24
C ALA A 984 -51.35 6.46 40.96
N ILE A 985 -52.30 7.34 40.62
CA ILE A 985 -53.66 7.39 41.17
C ILE A 985 -54.61 6.31 40.57
N GLY A 986 -54.20 5.62 39.51
CA GLY A 986 -54.99 4.59 38.82
C GLY A 986 -55.77 5.08 37.59
N SER A 987 -55.67 6.36 37.26
CA SER A 987 -56.19 6.91 36.00
C SER A 987 -55.26 6.66 34.82
N TRP A 988 -55.79 6.74 33.60
CA TRP A 988 -55.01 6.49 32.40
C TRP A 988 -55.50 7.29 31.17
N GLN A 989 -54.63 7.42 30.18
CA GLN A 989 -54.91 8.09 28.92
C GLN A 989 -54.25 7.37 27.74
N GLU A 990 -54.78 7.57 26.53
CA GLU A 990 -54.18 7.13 25.27
C GLU A 990 -53.77 8.33 24.43
N TYR A 991 -52.72 8.24 23.63
CA TYR A 991 -52.30 9.32 22.74
C TYR A 991 -51.45 8.86 21.56
N GLU A 992 -51.36 9.74 20.56
CA GLU A 992 -50.45 9.61 19.44
C GLU A 992 -49.21 10.47 19.68
N GLN A 993 -48.02 9.91 19.46
CA GLN A 993 -46.76 10.65 19.46
C GLN A 993 -46.12 10.61 18.09
N ASN A 994 -45.74 11.78 17.56
CA ASN A 994 -44.97 11.85 16.32
C ASN A 994 -43.53 11.36 16.56
N VAL A 995 -43.06 10.40 15.76
CA VAL A 995 -41.76 9.74 15.96
C VAL A 995 -40.58 10.69 15.65
N TYR A 996 -40.79 11.68 14.77
CA TYR A 996 -39.75 12.66 14.43
C TYR A 996 -39.64 13.78 15.46
N SER A 997 -40.77 14.37 15.83
CA SER A 997 -40.77 15.56 16.70
C SER A 997 -40.87 15.22 18.19
N GLY A 998 -41.41 14.06 18.53
CA GLY A 998 -41.76 13.68 19.91
C GLY A 998 -43.04 14.33 20.41
N LEU A 999 -43.74 15.12 19.59
CA LEU A 999 -44.93 15.86 19.98
C LEU A 999 -46.15 14.94 20.15
N LEU A 1000 -46.94 15.21 21.19
CA LEU A 1000 -48.13 14.45 21.57
C LEU A 1000 -49.40 15.07 20.97
N ASN A 1001 -50.31 14.27 20.44
CA ASN A 1001 -51.62 14.73 19.99
C ASN A 1001 -52.68 13.64 20.12
N ASN A 1002 -53.95 13.98 19.83
CA ASN A 1002 -55.09 13.07 19.91
C ASN A 1002 -55.19 12.34 21.26
N ILE A 1003 -55.01 13.09 22.36
CA ILE A 1003 -54.94 12.50 23.70
C ILE A 1003 -56.36 12.17 24.16
N GLN A 1004 -56.63 10.92 24.50
CA GLN A 1004 -57.89 10.42 25.04
C GLN A 1004 -57.73 10.18 26.54
N ILE A 1005 -58.39 11.00 27.35
CA ILE A 1005 -58.37 10.90 28.81
C ILE A 1005 -59.56 10.04 29.24
N HIS A 1006 -59.28 8.92 29.90
CA HIS A 1006 -60.30 8.02 30.43
C HIS A 1006 -60.42 8.24 31.94
N THR A 1007 -61.60 8.66 32.39
CA THR A 1007 -61.86 9.01 33.79
C THR A 1007 -63.25 8.58 34.23
N LYS A 1008 -63.47 8.49 35.55
CA LYS A 1008 -64.79 8.28 36.15
C LYS A 1008 -65.28 9.57 36.77
N ILE A 1009 -66.40 10.09 36.29
CA ILE A 1009 -67.06 11.26 36.86
C ILE A 1009 -68.37 10.78 37.46
N ASN A 1010 -68.50 10.94 38.78
CA ASN A 1010 -69.66 10.52 39.56
C ASN A 1010 -70.00 9.02 39.36
N GLY A 1011 -68.97 8.19 39.28
CA GLY A 1011 -69.10 6.75 39.03
C GLY A 1011 -69.29 6.35 37.56
N GLU A 1012 -69.59 7.28 36.66
CA GLU A 1012 -69.77 7.01 35.22
C GLU A 1012 -68.44 7.13 34.46
N GLU A 1013 -68.15 6.18 33.57
CA GLU A 1013 -66.98 6.26 32.68
C GLU A 1013 -67.18 7.32 31.60
N ARG A 1014 -66.18 8.18 31.42
CA ARG A 1014 -66.17 9.25 30.41
C ARG A 1014 -64.83 9.32 29.70
N VAL A 1015 -64.88 9.76 28.44
CA VAL A 1015 -63.71 9.94 27.58
C VAL A 1015 -63.67 11.38 27.08
N TYR A 1016 -62.52 12.03 27.22
CA TYR A 1016 -62.25 13.37 26.69
C TYR A 1016 -61.12 13.33 25.67
N ILE A 1017 -61.29 14.01 24.54
CA ILE A 1017 -60.27 14.07 23.47
C ILE A 1017 -59.62 15.45 23.49
N VAL A 1018 -58.29 15.51 23.62
CA VAL A 1018 -57.50 16.74 23.56
C VAL A 1018 -56.72 16.80 22.27
N GLU A 1019 -56.95 17.85 21.50
CA GLU A 1019 -56.20 18.18 20.29
C GLU A 1019 -55.32 19.41 20.54
N ARG A 1020 -54.01 19.26 20.31
CA ARG A 1020 -53.00 20.30 20.56
C ARG A 1020 -52.51 20.94 19.28
N VAL A 1021 -52.23 22.23 19.37
CA VAL A 1021 -51.52 23.02 18.35
C VAL A 1021 -50.20 23.49 18.95
N TYR A 1022 -49.11 23.24 18.23
CA TYR A 1022 -47.77 23.65 18.61
C TYR A 1022 -47.31 24.84 17.76
N ASP A 1023 -46.42 25.66 18.30
CA ASP A 1023 -45.73 26.69 17.53
C ASP A 1023 -44.50 26.12 16.78
N GLU A 1024 -43.78 27.00 16.08
CA GLU A 1024 -42.57 26.68 15.32
C GLU A 1024 -41.38 26.20 16.16
N LEU A 1025 -41.47 26.27 17.49
CA LEU A 1025 -40.45 25.85 18.46
C LEU A 1025 -40.89 24.62 19.26
N ASP A 1026 -41.86 23.84 18.75
CA ASP A 1026 -42.41 22.65 19.41
C ASP A 1026 -43.10 22.95 20.76
N ILE A 1027 -43.47 24.21 21.06
CA ILE A 1027 -44.13 24.57 22.33
C ILE A 1027 -45.63 24.65 22.11
N ILE A 1028 -46.41 24.12 23.06
CA ILE A 1028 -47.87 24.17 23.01
C ILE A 1028 -48.34 25.63 22.89
N LYS A 1029 -49.05 25.94 21.81
CA LYS A 1029 -49.65 27.26 21.55
C LYS A 1029 -51.09 27.30 22.01
N SER A 1030 -51.84 26.24 21.77
CA SER A 1030 -53.22 26.09 22.23
C SER A 1030 -53.64 24.62 22.22
N TRP A 1031 -54.74 24.31 22.91
CA TRP A 1031 -55.42 23.04 22.77
C TRP A 1031 -56.92 23.17 23.02
N ILE A 1032 -57.67 22.21 22.49
CA ILE A 1032 -59.10 22.09 22.73
C ILE A 1032 -59.39 20.69 23.25
N MET A 1033 -60.17 20.61 24.32
CA MET A 1033 -60.68 19.37 24.88
C MET A 1033 -62.15 19.20 24.47
N TYR A 1034 -62.50 18.03 23.95
CA TYR A 1034 -63.84 17.66 23.48
C TYR A 1034 -64.39 16.48 24.27
N VAL A 1035 -65.72 16.33 24.27
CA VAL A 1035 -66.38 15.10 24.73
C VAL A 1035 -66.14 14.01 23.68
N GLY A 1036 -65.65 12.84 24.08
CA GLY A 1036 -65.14 11.80 23.18
C GLY A 1036 -66.12 11.35 22.09
N ASN A 1037 -67.39 11.21 22.44
CA ASN A 1037 -68.45 10.77 21.51
C ASN A 1037 -69.05 11.92 20.69
N ASN A 1038 -68.66 13.18 20.94
CA ASN A 1038 -69.21 14.35 20.25
C ASN A 1038 -68.18 15.50 20.15
N ARG A 1039 -67.42 15.52 19.06
CA ARG A 1039 -66.42 16.57 18.77
C ARG A 1039 -67.01 17.98 18.54
N ARG A 1040 -68.33 18.13 18.44
CA ARG A 1040 -68.98 19.47 18.39
C ARG A 1040 -69.13 20.08 19.79
N MET A 1041 -69.06 19.27 20.85
CA MET A 1041 -69.11 19.72 22.24
C MET A 1041 -67.69 19.82 22.80
N TRP A 1042 -67.17 21.05 22.88
CA TRP A 1042 -65.90 21.35 23.54
C TRP A 1042 -66.14 21.62 25.04
N VAL A 1043 -65.14 21.29 25.84
CA VAL A 1043 -65.17 21.33 27.31
C VAL A 1043 -64.26 22.43 27.84
N LEU A 1044 -63.04 22.49 27.30
CA LEU A 1044 -62.02 23.46 27.65
C LEU A 1044 -61.29 23.89 26.37
N LYS A 1045 -61.13 25.20 26.20
CA LYS A 1045 -60.17 25.78 25.27
C LYS A 1045 -59.05 26.41 26.07
N ALA A 1046 -57.82 26.15 25.67
CA ALA A 1046 -56.65 26.74 26.29
C ALA A 1046 -55.80 27.43 25.23
N GLU A 1047 -55.43 28.67 25.48
CA GLU A 1047 -54.53 29.46 24.62
C GLU A 1047 -53.35 29.96 25.45
N ARG A 1048 -52.13 29.81 24.92
CA ARG A 1048 -50.93 30.29 25.59
C ARG A 1048 -50.94 31.81 25.66
N GLU A 1049 -50.88 32.35 26.86
CA GLU A 1049 -50.79 33.79 27.11
C GLU A 1049 -49.33 34.25 27.12
N ARG A 1050 -48.48 33.60 27.92
CA ARG A 1050 -47.06 33.94 28.06
C ARG A 1050 -46.22 32.77 28.56
N ILE A 1051 -44.89 32.91 28.44
CA ILE A 1051 -43.89 31.96 28.94
C ILE A 1051 -42.98 32.70 29.93
N SER A 1052 -42.81 32.16 31.13
CA SER A 1052 -41.85 32.64 32.12
C SER A 1052 -40.65 31.71 32.17
N LYS A 1053 -39.60 32.06 31.43
CA LYS A 1053 -38.36 31.25 31.36
C LYS A 1053 -37.67 31.11 32.72
N GLU A 1054 -37.63 32.19 33.49
CA GLU A 1054 -36.96 32.24 34.80
C GLU A 1054 -37.63 31.27 35.79
N ASN A 1055 -38.96 31.23 35.81
CA ASN A 1055 -39.70 30.32 36.67
C ASN A 1055 -39.91 28.93 36.07
N LYS A 1056 -39.59 28.73 34.78
CA LYS A 1056 -39.87 27.51 34.03
C LYS A 1056 -41.38 27.20 33.95
N GLU A 1057 -42.18 28.23 33.69
CA GLU A 1057 -43.66 28.18 33.70
C GLU A 1057 -44.25 28.64 32.36
N ILE A 1058 -45.37 28.03 31.96
CA ILE A 1058 -46.20 28.50 30.84
C ILE A 1058 -47.60 28.86 31.34
N TYR A 1059 -48.07 30.05 30.97
CA TYR A 1059 -49.38 30.57 31.34
C TYR A 1059 -50.37 30.32 30.20
N PHE A 1060 -51.47 29.65 30.51
CA PHE A 1060 -52.54 29.36 29.58
C PHE A 1060 -53.84 30.00 30.04
N LYS A 1061 -54.48 30.75 29.15
CA LYS A 1061 -55.83 31.23 29.33
C LYS A 1061 -56.80 30.09 29.04
N PHE A 1062 -57.44 29.59 30.08
CA PHE A 1062 -58.48 28.57 30.04
C PHE A 1062 -59.83 29.24 29.87
N ILE A 1063 -60.63 28.69 28.95
CA ILE A 1063 -62.03 29.04 28.74
C ILE A 1063 -62.81 27.74 28.82
N TRP A 1064 -63.63 27.60 29.85
CA TRP A 1064 -64.51 26.44 30.03
C TRP A 1064 -65.83 26.63 29.29
N SER A 1065 -66.54 25.53 29.00
CA SER A 1065 -67.81 25.57 28.26
C SER A 1065 -68.91 26.41 28.93
N GLY A 1066 -68.84 26.59 30.25
CA GLY A 1066 -69.67 27.53 31.04
C GLY A 1066 -69.19 28.98 31.03
N ALA A 1067 -68.41 29.42 30.04
CA ALA A 1067 -67.73 30.73 29.94
C ALA A 1067 -66.74 31.12 31.03
N HIS A 1068 -66.50 30.27 32.03
CA HIS A 1068 -65.49 30.57 33.02
C HIS A 1068 -64.12 30.78 32.38
N ARG A 1069 -63.43 31.83 32.83
CA ARG A 1069 -62.08 32.18 32.39
C ARG A 1069 -61.12 32.16 33.56
N GLU A 1070 -60.05 31.39 33.40
CA GLU A 1070 -58.94 31.37 34.34
C GLU A 1070 -57.61 31.33 33.61
N THR A 1071 -56.54 31.67 34.31
CA THR A 1071 -55.17 31.47 33.84
C THR A 1071 -54.56 30.31 34.62
N ALA A 1072 -54.27 29.22 33.91
CA ALA A 1072 -53.60 28.07 34.47
C ALA A 1072 -52.10 28.14 34.19
N VAL A 1073 -51.27 27.85 35.20
CA VAL A 1073 -49.81 27.90 35.12
C VAL A 1073 -49.26 26.47 35.12
N LEU A 1074 -48.64 26.09 34.00
CA LEU A 1074 -48.02 24.79 33.78
C LEU A 1074 -46.54 24.84 34.16
N ASP A 1075 -46.10 23.95 35.05
CA ASP A 1075 -44.67 23.69 35.26
C ASP A 1075 -44.10 22.90 34.08
N VAL A 1076 -43.09 23.46 33.41
CA VAL A 1076 -42.58 22.88 32.16
C VAL A 1076 -41.81 21.59 32.39
N ASN A 1077 -41.20 21.40 33.56
CA ASN A 1077 -40.41 20.21 33.86
C ASN A 1077 -41.29 18.98 34.09
N THR A 1078 -42.38 19.13 34.86
CA THR A 1078 -43.28 18.03 35.26
C THR A 1078 -44.53 17.90 34.40
N GLY A 1079 -44.97 18.99 33.77
CA GLY A 1079 -46.26 19.05 33.08
C GLY A 1079 -47.47 19.17 34.03
N LEU A 1080 -47.25 19.53 35.30
CA LEU A 1080 -48.31 19.73 36.29
C LEU A 1080 -48.79 21.18 36.31
N PHE A 1081 -50.09 21.39 36.54
CA PHE A 1081 -50.65 22.73 36.77
C PHE A 1081 -50.55 23.08 38.25
N ILE A 1082 -49.66 24.01 38.57
CA ILE A 1082 -49.31 24.36 39.96
C ILE A 1082 -50.11 25.55 40.49
N ARG A 1083 -50.78 26.30 39.60
CA ARG A 1083 -51.47 27.53 39.95
C ARG A 1083 -52.59 27.86 38.98
N TYR A 1084 -53.71 28.36 39.51
CA TYR A 1084 -54.85 28.88 38.76
C TYR A 1084 -55.19 30.29 39.25
N ILE A 1085 -55.45 31.21 38.33
CA ILE A 1085 -55.72 32.62 38.62
C ILE A 1085 -57.05 33.01 37.97
N TYR A 1086 -58.01 33.51 38.74
CA TYR A 1086 -59.32 33.88 38.24
C TYR A 1086 -59.96 34.99 39.07
N ASP A 1087 -60.87 35.74 38.46
CA ASP A 1087 -61.61 36.81 39.14
C ASP A 1087 -62.95 36.26 39.65
N VAL A 1088 -63.27 36.53 40.91
CA VAL A 1088 -64.49 36.07 41.60
C VAL A 1088 -65.32 37.27 42.04
N GLU A 1089 -66.61 37.25 41.69
CA GLU A 1089 -67.58 38.23 42.17
C GLU A 1089 -68.07 37.80 43.57
N TYR A 1090 -67.64 38.49 44.62
CA TYR A 1090 -68.04 38.19 46.00
C TYR A 1090 -69.23 39.04 46.47
N GLN A 1091 -69.56 40.10 45.74
CA GLN A 1091 -70.73 40.94 45.93
C GLN A 1091 -71.06 41.59 44.59
N LYS A 1092 -72.35 41.81 44.29
CA LYS A 1092 -72.79 42.39 43.01
C LYS A 1092 -71.96 43.63 42.62
N GLY A 1093 -71.23 43.54 41.51
CA GLY A 1093 -70.34 44.58 40.98
C GLY A 1093 -68.95 44.67 41.61
N ARG A 1094 -68.60 43.81 42.56
CA ARG A 1094 -67.29 43.78 43.25
C ARG A 1094 -66.57 42.46 43.01
N PHE A 1095 -65.36 42.58 42.43
CA PHE A 1095 -64.53 41.44 42.06
C PHE A 1095 -63.24 41.41 42.87
N ALA A 1096 -62.87 40.22 43.34
CA ALA A 1096 -61.55 39.92 43.90
C ALA A 1096 -60.84 38.94 42.97
N ARG A 1097 -59.51 39.08 42.81
CA ARG A 1097 -58.71 38.09 42.08
C ARG A 1097 -58.25 37.03 43.06
N TRP A 1098 -58.54 35.77 42.78
CA TRP A 1098 -58.12 34.64 43.58
C TRP A 1098 -57.00 33.87 42.87
N ILE A 1099 -56.05 33.38 43.67
CA ILE A 1099 -55.00 32.48 43.22
C ILE A 1099 -55.14 31.16 43.98
N THR A 1100 -55.41 30.09 43.25
CA THR A 1100 -55.29 28.73 43.76
C THR A 1100 -53.85 28.26 43.56
N LEU A 1101 -53.17 27.90 44.63
CA LEU A 1101 -51.86 27.25 44.64
C LEU A 1101 -52.04 25.77 44.95
N ILE A 1102 -51.49 24.92 44.09
CA ILE A 1102 -51.53 23.47 44.24
C ILE A 1102 -50.12 22.96 44.52
N LYS A 1103 -49.98 22.15 45.59
CA LYS A 1103 -48.75 21.40 45.85
C LYS A 1103 -48.98 19.92 45.58
N PHE A 1104 -47.97 19.29 44.99
CA PHE A 1104 -47.99 17.87 44.68
C PHE A 1104 -47.04 17.10 45.61
N ASP A 1105 -47.34 15.83 45.84
CA ASP A 1105 -46.44 14.90 46.50
C ASP A 1105 -45.36 14.36 45.56
N GLU A 1106 -44.52 13.44 46.05
CA GLU A 1106 -43.42 12.88 45.29
C GLU A 1106 -43.85 12.08 44.06
N LEU A 1107 -45.11 11.64 44.02
CA LEU A 1107 -45.72 10.87 42.93
C LEU A 1107 -46.54 11.74 41.97
N GLY A 1108 -46.53 13.06 42.15
CA GLY A 1108 -47.29 13.99 41.32
C GLY A 1108 -48.79 13.97 41.60
N ILE A 1109 -49.22 13.48 42.78
CA ILE A 1109 -50.61 13.53 43.22
C ILE A 1109 -50.80 14.76 44.09
N GLU A 1110 -51.90 15.48 43.88
CA GLU A 1110 -52.26 16.66 44.68
C GLU A 1110 -52.18 16.36 46.19
N LYS A 1111 -51.49 17.22 46.94
CA LYS A 1111 -51.22 17.10 48.38
C LYS A 1111 -51.85 18.24 49.17
N GLU A 1112 -51.80 19.46 48.64
CA GLU A 1112 -52.39 20.65 49.23
C GLU A 1112 -53.01 21.52 48.13
N ARG A 1113 -54.12 22.18 48.45
CA ARG A 1113 -54.77 23.18 47.60
C ARG A 1113 -55.18 24.36 48.45
N ASN A 1114 -54.53 25.49 48.23
CA ASN A 1114 -54.80 26.70 48.99
C ASN A 1114 -55.23 27.83 48.06
N ILE A 1115 -56.19 28.63 48.49
CA ILE A 1115 -56.72 29.76 47.74
C ILE A 1115 -56.40 31.03 48.52
N TYR A 1116 -55.82 32.01 47.85
CA TYR A 1116 -55.43 33.31 48.41
C TYR A 1116 -56.01 34.45 47.58
N VAL A 1117 -56.16 35.62 48.20
CA VAL A 1117 -56.51 36.85 47.49
C VAL A 1117 -55.25 37.50 46.91
N ASP A 1118 -55.22 37.72 45.59
CA ASP A 1118 -54.15 38.45 44.90
C ASP A 1118 -54.43 39.95 44.99
N ILE A 1119 -53.90 40.56 46.05
CA ILE A 1119 -54.12 41.98 46.36
C ILE A 1119 -53.34 42.83 45.37
N ASN A 1120 -52.10 42.44 45.07
CA ASN A 1120 -51.20 43.17 44.19
C ASN A 1120 -51.54 43.01 42.70
N ARG A 1121 -52.39 42.04 42.36
CA ARG A 1121 -52.80 41.68 40.98
C ARG A 1121 -51.62 41.32 40.08
N ASP A 1122 -50.52 40.85 40.66
CA ASP A 1122 -49.30 40.48 39.95
C ASP A 1122 -49.23 38.97 39.63
N GLY A 1123 -50.24 38.21 40.05
CA GLY A 1123 -50.32 36.77 39.84
C GLY A 1123 -49.39 35.95 40.73
N LYS A 1124 -48.77 36.56 41.75
CA LYS A 1124 -47.95 35.93 42.77
C LYS A 1124 -48.60 36.13 44.14
N ILE A 1125 -48.22 35.29 45.11
CA ILE A 1125 -48.65 35.43 46.49
C ILE A 1125 -47.39 35.66 47.34
N SER A 1126 -47.25 36.89 47.83
CA SER A 1126 -46.21 37.27 48.79
C SER A 1126 -46.45 36.62 50.17
N GLU A 1127 -45.44 36.62 51.05
CA GLU A 1127 -45.62 36.11 52.43
C GLU A 1127 -46.67 36.92 53.21
N GLU A 1128 -46.82 38.22 52.93
CA GLU A 1128 -47.85 39.07 53.53
C GLU A 1128 -49.25 38.69 53.03
N GLU A 1129 -49.42 38.43 51.73
CA GLU A 1129 -50.70 38.00 51.14
C GLU A 1129 -51.14 36.59 51.57
N LYS A 1130 -50.22 35.73 52.03
CA LYS A 1130 -50.59 34.43 52.61
C LYS A 1130 -51.46 34.55 53.86
N SER A 1131 -51.41 35.69 54.56
CA SER A 1131 -52.31 35.97 55.68
C SER A 1131 -53.77 36.18 55.24
N GLN A 1132 -53.99 36.48 53.95
CA GLN A 1132 -55.29 36.75 53.32
C GLN A 1132 -55.76 35.52 52.52
N TRP A 1133 -55.82 34.38 53.21
CA TRP A 1133 -56.26 33.12 52.63
C TRP A 1133 -57.79 32.99 52.63
N VAL A 1134 -58.32 32.29 51.64
CA VAL A 1134 -59.76 32.04 51.43
C VAL A 1134 -60.11 30.59 51.76
N LEU A 1135 -59.21 29.67 51.42
CA LEU A 1135 -59.36 28.24 51.68
C LEU A 1135 -57.98 27.64 51.85
N GLU A 1136 -57.79 26.89 52.92
CA GLU A 1136 -56.62 26.02 53.06
C GLU A 1136 -57.09 24.58 53.03
N SER A 1137 -56.45 23.75 52.23
CA SER A 1137 -56.82 22.35 52.11
C SER A 1137 -55.63 21.42 52.01
N LYS A 1138 -55.70 20.32 52.75
CA LYS A 1138 -54.68 19.27 52.79
C LYS A 1138 -55.31 17.91 52.54
N ARG A 1139 -54.60 17.08 51.78
CA ARG A 1139 -55.01 15.71 51.50
C ARG A 1139 -55.10 14.87 52.76
N GLU A 1140 -56.27 14.27 52.96
CA GLU A 1140 -56.53 13.29 54.02
C GLU A 1140 -56.42 11.87 53.46
N LYS A 1141 -57.01 11.61 52.29
CA LYS A 1141 -57.08 10.27 51.70
C LYS A 1141 -57.00 10.30 50.17
N ILE A 1142 -56.51 9.19 49.62
CA ILE A 1142 -56.53 8.89 48.19
C ILE A 1142 -57.50 7.73 47.95
N ASP A 1143 -58.41 7.86 46.99
CA ASP A 1143 -59.21 6.76 46.49
C ASP A 1143 -58.86 6.45 45.02
N LYS A 1144 -58.19 5.31 44.82
CA LYS A 1144 -57.77 4.86 43.48
C LYS A 1144 -58.90 4.26 42.66
N THR A 1145 -59.97 3.78 43.30
CA THR A 1145 -61.08 3.12 42.61
C THR A 1145 -61.97 4.14 41.89
N THR A 1146 -62.18 5.29 42.53
CA THR A 1146 -62.92 6.44 42.01
C THR A 1146 -62.00 7.48 41.35
N GLN A 1147 -60.66 7.32 41.47
CA GLN A 1147 -59.65 8.25 40.96
C GLN A 1147 -59.74 9.66 41.59
N THR A 1148 -60.12 9.71 42.87
CA THR A 1148 -60.37 10.95 43.60
C THR A 1148 -59.41 11.13 44.76
N VAL A 1149 -59.20 12.39 45.11
CA VAL A 1149 -58.43 12.81 46.29
C VAL A 1149 -59.37 13.52 47.25
N LEU A 1150 -59.32 13.12 48.53
CA LEU A 1150 -60.12 13.70 49.61
C LEU A 1150 -59.25 14.67 50.41
N HIS A 1151 -59.76 15.87 50.56
CA HIS A 1151 -59.02 17.03 51.01
C HIS A 1151 -59.76 17.66 52.19
N ARG A 1152 -59.17 17.62 53.39
CA ARG A 1152 -59.72 18.36 54.53
C ARG A 1152 -59.45 19.83 54.32
N TYR A 1153 -60.50 20.65 54.34
CA TYR A 1153 -60.38 22.09 54.14
C TYR A 1153 -60.81 22.86 55.38
N LYS A 1154 -60.30 24.09 55.48
CA LYS A 1154 -60.70 25.10 56.46
C LYS A 1154 -60.94 26.42 55.74
N LYS A 1155 -61.79 27.26 56.31
CA LYS A 1155 -62.09 28.64 55.86
C LYS A 1155 -61.87 29.66 56.98
N PRO A 1156 -61.65 30.95 56.66
CA PRO A 1156 -61.43 31.99 57.66
C PRO A 1156 -62.57 32.13 58.68
N ASN A 1157 -63.80 31.81 58.27
CA ASN A 1157 -65.00 31.80 59.12
C ASN A 1157 -65.11 30.55 60.03
N ARG A 1158 -64.04 29.76 60.17
CA ARG A 1158 -63.96 28.50 60.93
C ARG A 1158 -64.71 27.31 60.33
N ALA A 1159 -65.42 27.47 59.21
CA ALA A 1159 -66.03 26.33 58.52
C ALA A 1159 -64.95 25.35 58.05
N GLU A 1160 -65.22 24.07 58.25
CA GLU A 1160 -64.33 22.97 57.85
C GLU A 1160 -65.13 21.86 57.14
N GLY A 1161 -64.43 20.86 56.62
CA GLY A 1161 -65.04 19.73 55.95
C GLY A 1161 -64.10 19.04 54.98
N ILE A 1162 -64.65 18.20 54.11
CA ILE A 1162 -63.92 17.41 53.12
C ILE A 1162 -64.28 17.86 51.70
N LEU A 1163 -63.30 18.04 50.82
CA LEU A 1163 -63.46 18.20 49.38
C LEU A 1163 -63.11 16.88 48.69
N VAL A 1164 -63.97 16.41 47.79
CA VAL A 1164 -63.69 15.26 46.91
C VAL A 1164 -63.35 15.79 45.52
N ILE A 1165 -62.10 15.62 45.11
CA ILE A 1165 -61.57 16.17 43.86
C ILE A 1165 -61.28 15.01 42.90
N ASN A 1166 -61.81 15.09 41.67
CA ASN A 1166 -61.40 14.18 40.59
C ASN A 1166 -60.03 14.58 40.07
N THR A 1167 -59.06 13.66 40.15
CA THR A 1167 -57.66 13.97 39.85
C THR A 1167 -57.32 14.14 38.37
N GLN A 1168 -58.17 13.65 37.45
CA GLN A 1168 -57.94 13.76 36.00
C GLN A 1168 -58.46 15.06 35.41
N VAL A 1169 -59.63 15.52 35.86
CA VAL A 1169 -60.22 16.77 35.38
C VAL A 1169 -59.99 17.95 36.34
N GLY A 1170 -59.47 17.69 37.54
CA GLY A 1170 -59.18 18.70 38.56
C GLY A 1170 -60.41 19.35 39.21
N LYS A 1171 -61.62 18.83 38.91
CA LYS A 1171 -62.91 19.34 39.39
C LYS A 1171 -63.34 18.67 40.69
N GLU A 1172 -63.95 19.47 41.55
CA GLU A 1172 -64.68 18.99 42.72
C GLU A 1172 -65.94 18.25 42.27
N ILE A 1173 -66.23 17.12 42.91
CA ILE A 1173 -67.41 16.29 42.61
C ILE A 1173 -68.31 16.07 43.83
N GLY A 1174 -67.93 16.58 45.00
CA GLY A 1174 -68.68 16.46 46.24
C GLY A 1174 -67.82 16.76 47.45
N GLY A 1175 -68.38 16.61 48.65
CA GLY A 1175 -67.70 16.91 49.90
C GLY A 1175 -68.59 16.87 51.13
N THR A 1176 -68.05 17.39 52.24
CA THR A 1176 -68.75 17.65 53.49
C THR A 1176 -68.54 19.09 53.93
N ILE A 1177 -69.52 19.67 54.61
CA ILE A 1177 -69.41 20.92 55.36
C ILE A 1177 -69.74 20.55 56.80
N GLU A 1178 -68.75 20.62 57.67
CA GLU A 1178 -68.82 20.12 59.04
C GLU A 1178 -68.98 21.29 60.02
N ASN A 1179 -69.59 21.02 61.18
CA ASN A 1179 -69.76 21.97 62.27
C ASN A 1179 -70.46 23.28 61.85
N VAL A 1180 -71.49 23.18 61.01
CA VAL A 1180 -72.30 24.34 60.63
C VAL A 1180 -73.19 24.73 61.80
N ASP A 1181 -73.05 25.96 62.30
CA ASP A 1181 -73.89 26.51 63.37
C ASP A 1181 -75.30 26.75 62.83
N MET A 1182 -76.26 25.96 63.31
CA MET A 1182 -77.67 26.06 62.97
C MET A 1182 -78.42 27.02 63.91
N GLY A 1183 -77.71 27.66 64.84
CA GLY A 1183 -78.24 28.49 65.91
C GLY A 1183 -78.44 27.73 67.23
N GLN A 1184 -78.46 28.47 68.35
CA GLN A 1184 -78.70 27.94 69.72
C GLN A 1184 -77.71 26.86 70.19
N GLY A 1185 -76.50 26.79 69.62
CA GLY A 1185 -75.49 25.79 69.99
C GLY A 1185 -75.69 24.42 69.35
N LEU A 1186 -76.56 24.31 68.34
CA LEU A 1186 -76.71 23.11 67.50
C LEU A 1186 -75.75 23.20 66.31
N TYR A 1187 -74.93 22.16 66.16
CA TYR A 1187 -74.01 22.01 65.02
C TYR A 1187 -74.46 20.83 64.17
N GLU A 1188 -74.46 21.02 62.85
CA GLU A 1188 -74.85 20.01 61.88
C GLU A 1188 -73.75 19.80 60.83
N ASP A 1189 -73.63 18.56 60.37
CA ASP A 1189 -72.73 18.19 59.29
C ASP A 1189 -73.55 17.92 58.03
N PHE A 1190 -73.16 18.57 56.94
CA PHE A 1190 -73.78 18.38 55.63
C PHE A 1190 -72.85 17.62 54.71
N THR A 1191 -73.38 16.64 54.00
CA THR A 1191 -72.70 16.00 52.86
C THR A 1191 -73.28 16.53 51.57
N TYR A 1192 -72.47 16.79 50.55
CA TYR A 1192 -72.97 17.22 49.25
C TYR A 1192 -72.32 16.46 48.10
N GLU A 1193 -73.11 16.21 47.05
CA GLU A 1193 -72.67 15.59 45.81
C GLU A 1193 -72.96 16.53 44.64
N ILE A 1194 -71.97 16.75 43.77
CA ILE A 1194 -72.06 17.62 42.59
C ILE A 1194 -72.23 16.74 41.35
N LYS A 1195 -73.33 16.92 40.62
CA LYS A 1195 -73.57 16.28 39.33
C LYS A 1195 -72.97 17.10 38.19
N LEU A 1196 -72.02 16.53 37.45
CA LEU A 1196 -71.39 17.17 36.29
C LEU A 1196 -71.96 16.69 34.95
N SER A 1197 -72.24 17.62 34.04
CA SER A 1197 -72.60 17.35 32.64
C SER A 1197 -71.43 16.73 31.87
N GLY A 1198 -71.71 16.18 30.68
CA GLY A 1198 -70.67 15.63 29.79
C GLY A 1198 -69.53 16.61 29.53
N ASP A 1199 -69.84 17.91 29.44
CA ASP A 1199 -68.88 19.02 29.27
C ASP A 1199 -68.41 19.66 30.58
N LEU A 1200 -68.45 18.92 31.70
CA LEU A 1200 -67.88 19.31 33.00
C LEU A 1200 -68.49 20.56 33.66
N ARG A 1201 -69.71 20.96 33.27
CA ARG A 1201 -70.49 21.98 33.99
C ARG A 1201 -71.24 21.34 35.14
N GLU A 1202 -71.39 22.06 36.26
CA GLU A 1202 -72.28 21.64 37.34
C GLU A 1202 -73.74 21.78 36.88
N ILE A 1203 -74.47 20.66 36.88
CA ILE A 1203 -75.89 20.59 36.48
C ILE A 1203 -76.81 20.15 37.60
N ALA A 1204 -76.28 19.68 38.72
CA ALA A 1204 -77.07 19.45 39.93
C ALA A 1204 -76.17 19.39 41.16
N ARG A 1205 -76.74 19.67 42.32
CA ARG A 1205 -76.10 19.50 43.63
C ARG A 1205 -77.11 18.94 44.61
N ILE A 1206 -76.75 17.91 45.35
CA ILE A 1206 -77.62 17.32 46.38
C ILE A 1206 -76.88 17.44 47.70
N THR A 1207 -77.44 18.18 48.67
CA THR A 1207 -76.91 18.33 50.02
C THR A 1207 -77.80 17.55 51.00
N LYS A 1208 -77.21 16.74 51.87
CA LYS A 1208 -77.88 15.95 52.90
C LYS A 1208 -77.34 16.29 54.29
N ASN A 1209 -78.17 16.24 55.33
CA ASN A 1209 -77.72 16.35 56.73
C ASN A 1209 -77.11 15.03 57.24
N SER A 1210 -76.69 15.01 58.50
CA SER A 1210 -76.12 13.82 59.16
C SER A 1210 -77.07 12.61 59.23
N SER A 1211 -78.40 12.80 59.20
CA SER A 1211 -79.39 11.71 59.14
C SER A 1211 -79.60 11.14 57.72
N GLY A 1212 -78.97 11.74 56.71
CA GLY A 1212 -79.08 11.35 55.31
C GLY A 1212 -80.30 11.93 54.58
N GLU A 1213 -81.09 12.80 55.23
CA GLU A 1213 -82.19 13.52 54.62
C GLU A 1213 -81.66 14.58 53.66
N THR A 1214 -82.28 14.71 52.48
CA THR A 1214 -81.89 15.73 51.50
C THR A 1214 -82.41 17.09 51.95
N ILE A 1215 -81.48 18.01 52.24
CA ILE A 1215 -81.75 19.35 52.74
C ILE A 1215 -81.84 20.36 51.61
N ILE A 1216 -80.98 20.21 50.59
CA ILE A 1216 -81.00 21.07 49.41
C ILE A 1216 -80.84 20.17 48.19
N LYS A 1217 -81.72 20.33 47.21
CA LYS A 1217 -81.60 19.72 45.90
C LYS A 1217 -81.60 20.82 44.85
N ALA A 1218 -80.47 20.98 44.17
CA ALA A 1218 -80.30 21.91 43.06
C ALA A 1218 -80.15 21.14 41.74
N TYR A 1219 -80.77 21.62 40.67
CA TYR A 1219 -80.65 21.07 39.32
C TYR A 1219 -80.79 22.15 38.23
N GLU A 1220 -80.10 21.97 37.11
CA GLU A 1220 -80.14 22.85 35.95
C GLU A 1220 -81.50 22.76 35.25
N ASP A 1221 -82.13 23.91 35.05
CA ASP A 1221 -83.37 24.06 34.28
C ASP A 1221 -83.08 24.12 32.78
N ASN A 1222 -82.25 25.10 32.41
CA ASN A 1222 -81.87 25.43 31.05
C ASN A 1222 -80.51 26.15 31.07
N PHE A 1223 -79.78 26.01 29.98
CA PHE A 1223 -78.50 26.68 29.76
C PHE A 1223 -78.57 27.60 28.54
N ASP A 1224 -78.27 28.88 28.75
CA ASP A 1224 -78.14 29.84 27.67
C ASP A 1224 -76.75 29.70 27.05
N PHE A 1225 -76.65 29.07 25.89
CA PHE A 1225 -75.38 28.90 25.18
C PHE A 1225 -74.78 30.19 24.62
N GLY A 1226 -75.59 31.24 24.41
CA GLY A 1226 -75.13 32.53 23.88
C GLY A 1226 -74.52 33.43 24.95
N ASN A 1227 -75.13 33.42 26.15
CA ASN A 1227 -74.63 34.17 27.31
C ASN A 1227 -73.81 33.32 28.29
N HIS A 1228 -73.76 32.01 28.07
CA HIS A 1228 -73.09 31.00 28.91
C HIS A 1228 -73.55 31.00 30.37
N LEU A 1229 -74.85 31.13 30.59
CA LEU A 1229 -75.46 31.18 31.93
C LEU A 1229 -76.28 29.90 32.18
N SER A 1230 -76.04 29.26 33.33
CA SER A 1230 -76.88 28.16 33.83
C SER A 1230 -77.92 28.72 34.79
N LYS A 1231 -79.19 28.39 34.55
CA LYS A 1231 -80.28 28.68 35.47
C LYS A 1231 -80.52 27.43 36.31
N ILE A 1232 -80.22 27.51 37.61
CA ILE A 1232 -80.33 26.39 38.53
C ILE A 1232 -81.55 26.59 39.41
N HIS A 1233 -82.47 25.62 39.38
CA HIS A 1233 -83.55 25.50 40.36
C HIS A 1233 -83.01 24.83 41.61
N TYR A 1234 -83.33 25.36 42.78
CA TYR A 1234 -83.11 24.67 44.04
C TYR A 1234 -84.42 24.50 44.80
N LEU A 1235 -84.54 23.37 45.49
CA LEU A 1235 -85.60 23.03 46.42
C LEU A 1235 -84.95 22.69 47.75
N THR A 1236 -85.34 23.38 48.81
CA THR A 1236 -84.98 22.98 50.17
C THR A 1236 -86.02 22.02 50.73
N CYS A 1237 -85.61 21.21 51.69
CA CYS A 1237 -86.48 20.45 52.58
C CYS A 1237 -87.54 21.31 53.30
N TRP A 1238 -87.27 22.62 53.42
CA TRP A 1238 -88.15 23.75 53.80
C TRP A 1238 -89.43 23.90 52.98
N GLY A 1239 -89.44 23.34 51.77
CA GLY A 1239 -90.36 23.73 50.70
C GLY A 1239 -89.98 25.06 50.03
N GLU A 1240 -88.78 25.61 50.29
CA GLU A 1240 -88.33 26.82 49.62
C GLU A 1240 -87.81 26.47 48.23
N GLU A 1241 -88.45 27.04 47.21
CA GLU A 1241 -88.08 26.88 45.81
C GLU A 1241 -87.60 28.20 45.23
N GLY A 1242 -86.53 28.15 44.44
CA GLY A 1242 -86.02 29.34 43.76
C GLY A 1242 -85.13 29.03 42.58
N THR A 1243 -84.99 30.01 41.69
CA THR A 1243 -83.99 30.00 40.62
C THR A 1243 -82.82 30.89 41.00
N MET A 1244 -81.61 30.33 40.99
CA MET A 1244 -80.36 31.09 41.10
C MET A 1244 -79.63 31.06 39.75
N LEU A 1245 -79.15 32.22 39.31
CA LEU A 1245 -78.07 32.28 38.32
C LEU A 1245 -76.79 31.96 39.09
N ILE A 1246 -76.30 30.74 38.92
CA ILE A 1246 -75.04 30.33 39.53
C ILE A 1246 -73.97 30.52 38.48
N ASP A 1247 -72.98 31.36 38.80
CA ASP A 1247 -71.69 31.23 38.16
C ASP A 1247 -71.18 29.83 38.53
N THR A 1248 -71.15 28.93 37.54
CA THR A 1248 -70.84 27.48 37.60
C THR A 1248 -69.49 27.13 38.23
N GLN A 1249 -68.81 28.11 38.81
CA GLN A 1249 -67.57 28.05 39.57
C GLN A 1249 -67.74 28.10 41.09
N SER A 1250 -68.86 28.61 41.62
CA SER A 1250 -68.97 28.96 43.03
C SER A 1250 -69.53 27.83 43.90
N SER A 1251 -68.79 26.72 44.05
CA SER A 1251 -68.78 26.08 45.38
C SER A 1251 -68.06 27.06 46.31
N PHE A 1252 -68.86 27.75 47.15
CA PHE A 1252 -68.53 28.82 48.10
C PHE A 1252 -68.56 30.25 47.54
N VAL A 1253 -69.72 30.92 47.63
CA VAL A 1253 -70.04 31.94 48.66
C VAL A 1253 -71.54 32.28 48.56
N ARG A 1254 -72.33 31.83 49.54
CA ARG A 1254 -73.17 32.71 50.36
C ARG A 1254 -72.98 32.21 51.79
N GLY A 1255 -72.17 32.94 52.54
CA GLY A 1255 -72.36 33.04 53.98
C GLY A 1255 -73.49 34.03 54.22
#